data_AF-A0A0E0M8N8-F1
#
_entry.id   AF-A0A0E0M8N8-F1
#
_cell.length_a   1.000
_cell.length_b   1.000
_cell.length_c   1.000
_cell.angle_alpha   90.00
_cell.angle_beta   90.00
_cell.angle_gamma   90.00
#
_symmetry.space_group_name_H-M   'P 1'
#
loop_
_entity.id
_entity.type
_entity.pdbx_description
1 polymer ?
#
loop_
_entity_poly.entity_id
_entity_poly.type
_entity_poly.pdbx_seq_one_letter_code
_entity_poly.pdbx_strand_id
1 'polypeptide(L)'
;MTGHGVPSSSPAPPPSSGSERRGIQIGEKPTPTRRTYVSRKTGTPGTAKTLRNKGQIDCTRGVSREQRAISRRNKLESSLLSSRGDSRKDKPSRGLKKMRKYQEIRKAVANYYNNLCAIEEERFGKDLRDREVLSISFEEKSFGHVVKPGQQTYRISANVDVDLSSIVVSLALFDGDKMLFACSGIPPNKICDIGCFVRLPNNTITDGFLGLYDHDIAIVTCLGLLEVHPISFKACPDGSQALAAGRAFESGNLMAMDGSVRCNNTWVPGSQGISKAVLGGPLIGKDKGFLGMNFSICHDDDGTSTYAFLPTKLLRKRLEHFGVLKLLGSLSPKHLHFRGYSLPKGVSSTIPSGFMKTIYRLKSYGYPMPPPLVLELNGELLNHFEERFGELLAWKGYPYGDLAKSCRNRVWYQLPKEVVTDISRRVVSVASFNGFVRFFACTGLIIKWHGSKATHTVILTSASLVSRCNDDKIDSNLTIEVFLPLNQRSCGTLEFYNLNYNIAIVSLKKNLSAVRPEDIFSKTVQEPSEKVVAIGRDTRLGPLMATIGNVKHGKKGCKLDCKDLKLSTCKIKKAGIGGPLINFDGSFVGMNFYDGSEATPFLPRHKIVEVLSRVNDLPSESGCNNPMPIDVSEGTKKTRWPVPEPYWYHGSLDVDRSYVPKCIGRHLQ
;
A
#
# COMPACT_ATOMS: atom_id res chain seq x y z
N MET A 1 47.53 13.75 24.05
CA MET A 1 47.34 13.96 25.51
C MET A 1 46.68 15.32 25.69
N THR A 2 45.61 15.39 26.47
CA THR A 2 44.77 16.59 26.69
C THR A 2 44.03 16.40 28.02
N GLY A 3 43.82 17.48 28.79
CA GLY A 3 42.82 17.45 29.89
C GLY A 3 43.25 17.92 31.28
N HIS A 4 43.48 19.22 31.44
CA HIS A 4 43.03 19.99 32.62
C HIS A 4 42.37 21.28 32.08
N GLY A 5 41.25 21.81 32.59
CA GLY A 5 40.35 21.36 33.65
C GLY A 5 39.10 22.29 33.67
N VAL A 6 38.54 22.56 34.86
CA VAL A 6 37.43 23.51 35.15
C VAL A 6 36.00 22.99 34.80
N PRO A 7 34.93 23.28 35.59
CA PRO A 7 33.79 22.36 35.71
C PRO A 7 32.38 22.93 35.39
N SER A 8 31.40 22.02 35.43
CA SER A 8 29.96 22.16 35.68
C SER A 8 29.31 23.57 35.72
N SER A 9 28.35 23.79 34.82
CA SER A 9 27.24 24.73 35.03
C SER A 9 25.94 24.22 34.39
N SER A 10 24.87 24.11 35.18
CA SER A 10 23.55 23.64 34.73
C SER A 10 22.65 24.82 34.35
N PRO A 11 22.04 24.85 33.15
CA PRO A 11 21.02 25.85 32.81
C PRO A 11 19.65 25.49 33.42
N ALA A 12 19.02 26.45 34.09
CA ALA A 12 17.63 26.35 34.52
C ALA A 12 16.65 26.62 33.34
N PRO A 13 15.41 26.10 33.37
CA PRO A 13 14.42 26.37 32.32
C PRO A 13 13.88 27.81 32.39
N PRO A 14 13.56 28.45 31.24
CA PRO A 14 12.96 29.79 31.21
C PRO A 14 11.48 29.78 31.64
N PRO A 15 10.94 30.92 32.12
CA PRO A 15 9.64 30.99 32.78
C PRO A 15 8.44 30.97 31.81
N SER A 16 7.30 30.49 32.33
CA SER A 16 6.02 30.47 31.62
C SER A 16 5.32 31.83 31.64
N SER A 17 5.24 32.52 30.49
CA SER A 17 4.35 33.65 30.28
C SER A 17 2.94 33.16 29.93
N GLY A 18 1.93 33.56 30.71
CA GLY A 18 0.53 33.23 30.46
C GLY A 18 -0.18 34.28 29.61
N SER A 19 -1.11 33.86 28.76
CA SER A 19 -2.07 34.75 28.09
C SER A 19 -3.46 34.12 27.96
N GLU A 20 -4.42 34.80 28.59
CA GLU A 20 -5.88 34.79 28.40
C GLU A 20 -6.55 33.61 27.66
N ARG A 21 -7.23 32.73 28.42
CA ARG A 21 -8.36 31.96 27.88
C ARG A 21 -9.60 32.85 27.78
N ARG A 22 -10.02 33.21 26.56
CA ARG A 22 -11.38 33.72 26.33
C ARG A 22 -12.35 32.54 26.29
N GLY A 23 -13.39 32.59 27.13
CA GLY A 23 -14.43 31.57 27.16
C GLY A 23 -15.32 31.62 25.91
N ILE A 24 -15.81 30.46 25.48
CA ILE A 24 -16.88 30.33 24.49
C ILE A 24 -18.04 29.61 25.20
N GLN A 25 -19.22 30.21 25.18
CA GLN A 25 -20.42 29.65 25.83
C GLN A 25 -20.88 28.38 25.11
N ILE A 26 -21.39 27.42 25.90
CA ILE A 26 -22.04 26.21 25.40
C ILE A 26 -23.48 26.57 25.03
N GLY A 27 -23.81 26.46 23.74
CA GLY A 27 -25.19 26.59 23.25
C GLY A 27 -25.94 25.25 23.31
N GLU A 28 -27.19 25.28 23.76
CA GLU A 28 -27.99 24.08 24.06
C GLU A 28 -28.58 23.38 22.83
N LYS A 29 -28.99 22.12 23.01
CA LYS A 29 -29.73 21.32 22.01
C LYS A 29 -31.23 21.31 22.31
N PRO A 30 -32.10 21.51 21.30
CA PRO A 30 -33.48 21.02 21.34
C PRO A 30 -33.57 19.57 20.82
N THR A 31 -34.23 18.67 21.56
CA THR A 31 -34.63 17.32 21.11
C THR A 31 -36.01 17.34 20.40
N PRO A 32 -36.34 16.34 19.57
CA PRO A 32 -37.46 16.44 18.62
C PRO A 32 -38.83 16.01 19.17
N THR A 33 -39.88 16.72 18.77
CA THR A 33 -41.28 16.30 18.97
C THR A 33 -41.79 15.42 17.82
N ARG A 34 -42.51 14.35 18.18
CA ARG A 34 -42.96 13.25 17.30
C ARG A 34 -44.49 13.26 17.19
N ARG A 35 -45.06 13.26 15.98
CA ARG A 35 -46.49 12.92 15.74
C ARG A 35 -46.76 12.49 14.29
N THR A 36 -47.71 11.57 14.11
CA THR A 36 -48.08 10.97 12.82
C THR A 36 -49.60 10.77 12.71
N TYR A 37 -50.19 11.32 11.64
CA TYR A 37 -51.45 10.95 10.93
C TYR A 37 -52.71 10.44 11.67
N VAL A 38 -53.85 11.16 11.46
CA VAL A 38 -55.23 10.68 11.13
C VAL A 38 -56.17 11.91 10.97
N SER A 39 -57.37 11.91 10.35
CA SER A 39 -57.82 11.43 9.02
C SER A 39 -59.30 11.83 8.76
N ARG A 40 -59.72 12.08 7.49
CA ARG A 40 -61.13 12.28 6.99
C ARG A 40 -61.90 13.53 7.52
N LYS A 41 -63.02 14.01 6.92
CA LYS A 41 -63.47 14.24 5.50
C LYS A 41 -64.80 15.08 5.49
N THR A 42 -65.22 15.63 4.34
CA THR A 42 -66.59 16.19 3.97
C THR A 42 -67.16 17.41 4.76
N GLY A 43 -68.02 18.31 4.23
CA GLY A 43 -68.38 18.64 2.82
C GLY A 43 -69.79 19.29 2.58
N THR A 44 -69.90 20.25 1.63
CA THR A 44 -71.13 20.72 0.88
C THR A 44 -72.31 21.42 1.62
N PRO A 45 -73.37 22.00 0.98
CA PRO A 45 -73.61 22.47 -0.43
C PRO A 45 -74.35 23.86 -0.63
N GLY A 46 -74.52 24.31 -1.90
CA GLY A 46 -75.70 25.09 -2.40
C GLY A 46 -75.55 26.61 -2.66
N THR A 47 -76.31 27.31 -3.54
CA THR A 47 -77.20 26.93 -4.68
C THR A 47 -77.38 28.11 -5.69
N ALA A 48 -77.89 27.90 -6.91
CA ALA A 48 -77.86 28.84 -8.07
C ALA A 48 -79.15 29.66 -8.38
N LYS A 49 -79.11 30.63 -9.35
CA LYS A 49 -80.10 30.82 -10.48
C LYS A 49 -79.90 32.07 -11.42
N THR A 50 -80.05 31.84 -12.74
CA THR A 50 -80.83 32.60 -13.80
C THR A 50 -80.58 34.12 -14.11
N LEU A 51 -80.87 34.72 -15.29
CA LEU A 51 -80.59 34.50 -16.76
C LEU A 51 -81.21 35.67 -17.62
N ARG A 52 -80.91 35.75 -18.95
CA ARG A 52 -81.44 36.66 -20.03
C ARG A 52 -80.87 38.11 -20.03
N ASN A 53 -80.78 38.89 -21.13
CA ASN A 53 -81.07 38.80 -22.60
C ASN A 53 -80.20 39.90 -23.33
N LYS A 54 -80.08 40.07 -24.66
CA LYS A 54 -79.99 39.20 -25.87
C LYS A 54 -79.77 40.09 -27.14
N GLY A 55 -78.89 39.71 -28.07
CA GLY A 55 -78.77 40.28 -29.45
C GLY A 55 -77.40 40.92 -29.80
N GLN A 56 -76.93 40.99 -31.06
CA GLN A 56 -77.34 40.26 -32.28
C GLN A 56 -76.23 40.31 -33.38
N ILE A 57 -75.65 39.14 -33.71
CA ILE A 57 -74.99 38.73 -34.98
C ILE A 57 -73.66 39.44 -35.40
N ASP A 58 -72.54 38.74 -35.62
CA ASP A 58 -72.12 37.36 -35.23
C ASP A 58 -70.65 37.30 -34.71
N CYS A 59 -69.55 36.98 -35.42
CA CYS A 59 -69.28 36.56 -36.80
C CYS A 59 -68.24 35.40 -36.85
N THR A 60 -68.59 34.31 -37.55
CA THR A 60 -67.73 33.23 -38.09
C THR A 60 -66.56 32.69 -37.23
N ARG A 61 -66.94 31.78 -36.31
CA ARG A 61 -66.20 30.54 -35.97
C ARG A 61 -64.84 30.64 -35.23
N GLY A 62 -64.85 31.23 -34.03
CA GLY A 62 -63.86 30.91 -32.99
C GLY A 62 -64.34 29.83 -32.01
N VAL A 63 -63.67 28.66 -31.93
CA VAL A 63 -64.04 27.56 -31.00
C VAL A 63 -63.93 27.99 -29.53
N SER A 64 -64.90 27.66 -28.68
CA SER A 64 -65.04 28.26 -27.33
C SER A 64 -63.89 27.90 -26.37
N ARG A 65 -63.72 28.68 -25.28
CA ARG A 65 -62.71 28.41 -24.25
C ARG A 65 -62.95 27.07 -23.54
N GLU A 66 -64.21 26.68 -23.32
CA GLU A 66 -64.56 25.42 -22.65
C GLU A 66 -64.36 24.21 -23.57
N GLN A 67 -64.71 24.32 -24.85
CA GLN A 67 -64.36 23.29 -25.84
C GLN A 67 -62.83 23.12 -25.95
N ARG A 68 -62.04 24.20 -25.83
CA ARG A 68 -60.58 24.12 -25.70
C ARG A 68 -60.10 23.50 -24.38
N ALA A 69 -60.84 23.65 -23.28
CA ALA A 69 -60.52 23.01 -22.01
C ALA A 69 -60.82 21.49 -22.03
N ILE A 70 -61.98 21.10 -22.56
CA ILE A 70 -62.38 19.70 -22.78
C ILE A 70 -61.41 19.02 -23.75
N SER A 71 -61.13 19.63 -24.90
CA SER A 71 -60.15 19.12 -25.87
C SER A 71 -58.74 18.93 -25.25
N ARG A 72 -58.31 19.82 -24.34
CA ARG A 72 -57.06 19.64 -23.57
C ARG A 72 -57.12 18.49 -22.57
N ARG A 73 -58.26 18.26 -21.90
CA ARG A 73 -58.45 17.14 -20.96
C ARG A 73 -58.43 15.80 -21.71
N ASN A 74 -59.24 15.68 -22.75
CA ASN A 74 -59.33 14.49 -23.60
C ASN A 74 -57.97 14.19 -24.26
N LYS A 75 -57.19 15.22 -24.63
CA LYS A 75 -55.82 15.05 -25.16
C LYS A 75 -54.79 14.61 -24.12
N LEU A 76 -55.01 14.91 -22.83
CA LEU A 76 -54.19 14.37 -21.73
C LEU A 76 -54.52 12.89 -21.49
N GLU A 77 -55.81 12.56 -21.40
CA GLU A 77 -56.30 11.19 -21.19
C GLU A 77 -55.96 10.28 -22.37
N SER A 78 -56.09 10.76 -23.61
CA SER A 78 -55.66 10.02 -24.80
C SER A 78 -54.15 9.77 -24.81
N SER A 79 -53.33 10.70 -24.29
CA SER A 79 -51.87 10.51 -24.22
C SER A 79 -51.41 9.62 -23.05
N LEU A 80 -52.25 9.40 -22.05
CA LEU A 80 -52.04 8.39 -21.01
C LEU A 80 -52.44 6.98 -21.50
N LEU A 81 -53.48 6.88 -22.35
CA LEU A 81 -53.96 5.61 -22.89
C LEU A 81 -53.26 5.17 -24.19
N SER A 82 -52.67 6.08 -24.98
CA SER A 82 -51.92 5.74 -26.21
C SER A 82 -50.46 5.36 -25.96
N SER A 83 -50.13 4.72 -24.84
CA SER A 83 -48.77 4.25 -24.50
C SER A 83 -48.38 2.97 -25.26
N ARG A 84 -48.59 2.96 -26.59
CA ARG A 84 -48.12 1.91 -27.52
C ARG A 84 -47.63 2.55 -28.83
N GLY A 85 -46.36 2.97 -28.84
CA GLY A 85 -45.56 3.09 -30.06
C GLY A 85 -45.66 4.39 -30.88
N ASP A 86 -45.05 5.48 -30.41
CA ASP A 86 -44.19 6.31 -31.28
C ASP A 86 -42.92 6.68 -30.51
N SER A 87 -41.76 6.59 -31.17
CA SER A 87 -40.44 6.51 -30.52
C SER A 87 -39.62 7.79 -30.63
N ARG A 88 -40.21 8.92 -30.23
CA ARG A 88 -39.50 10.21 -30.09
C ARG A 88 -38.49 10.16 -28.94
N LYS A 89 -37.29 9.63 -29.25
CA LYS A 89 -36.15 9.51 -28.33
C LYS A 89 -35.69 10.89 -27.84
N ASP A 90 -36.18 11.29 -26.67
CA ASP A 90 -35.72 12.48 -25.97
C ASP A 90 -34.19 12.47 -25.84
N LYS A 91 -33.52 13.49 -26.38
CA LYS A 91 -32.05 13.56 -26.39
C LYS A 91 -31.59 13.78 -24.95
N PRO A 92 -30.90 12.81 -24.30
CA PRO A 92 -30.61 12.90 -22.88
C PRO A 92 -29.81 14.16 -22.55
N SER A 93 -30.15 14.79 -21.42
CA SER A 93 -29.60 16.09 -21.04
C SER A 93 -28.07 16.08 -20.97
N ARG A 94 -27.44 17.26 -21.10
CA ARG A 94 -25.98 17.40 -21.04
C ARG A 94 -25.40 16.83 -19.73
N GLY A 95 -26.17 16.90 -18.64
CA GLY A 95 -25.85 16.26 -17.35
C GLY A 95 -25.91 14.72 -17.42
N LEU A 96 -27.03 14.16 -17.90
CA LEU A 96 -27.18 12.70 -18.09
C LEU A 96 -26.10 12.11 -19.00
N LYS A 97 -25.72 12.83 -20.07
CA LYS A 97 -24.61 12.44 -20.95
C LYS A 97 -23.24 12.47 -20.24
N LYS A 98 -22.94 13.47 -19.40
CA LYS A 98 -21.70 13.47 -18.58
C LYS A 98 -21.72 12.32 -17.57
N MET A 99 -22.88 12.02 -16.97
CA MET A 99 -23.05 10.97 -15.96
C MET A 99 -22.86 9.56 -16.55
N ARG A 100 -23.50 9.24 -17.68
CA ARG A 100 -23.30 7.94 -18.37
C ARG A 100 -21.83 7.72 -18.74
N LYS A 101 -21.18 8.73 -19.35
CA LYS A 101 -19.75 8.65 -19.68
C LYS A 101 -18.85 8.46 -18.45
N TYR A 102 -19.19 9.05 -17.31
CA TYR A 102 -18.48 8.84 -16.04
C TYR A 102 -18.66 7.39 -15.52
N GLN A 103 -19.85 6.81 -15.66
CA GLN A 103 -20.12 5.40 -15.30
C GLN A 103 -19.40 4.42 -16.24
N GLU A 104 -19.43 4.65 -17.55
CA GLU A 104 -18.70 3.88 -18.57
C GLU A 104 -17.19 3.84 -18.25
N ILE A 105 -16.60 4.99 -17.92
CA ILE A 105 -15.16 5.08 -17.66
C ILE A 105 -14.80 4.53 -16.27
N ARG A 106 -15.69 4.61 -15.26
CA ARG A 106 -15.54 3.84 -14.02
C ARG A 106 -15.51 2.33 -14.27
N LYS A 107 -16.41 1.81 -15.12
CA LYS A 107 -16.42 0.39 -15.51
C LYS A 107 -15.13 0.01 -16.24
N ALA A 108 -14.65 0.84 -17.17
CA ALA A 108 -13.39 0.59 -17.89
C ALA A 108 -12.18 0.53 -16.94
N VAL A 109 -12.11 1.41 -15.94
CA VAL A 109 -11.04 1.39 -14.92
C VAL A 109 -11.15 0.16 -14.01
N ALA A 110 -12.36 -0.24 -13.60
CA ALA A 110 -12.56 -1.46 -12.82
C ALA A 110 -12.16 -2.71 -13.60
N ASN A 111 -12.57 -2.83 -14.87
CA ASN A 111 -12.18 -3.94 -15.75
C ASN A 111 -10.67 -3.98 -15.97
N TYR A 112 -10.00 -2.82 -16.13
CA TYR A 112 -8.54 -2.77 -16.22
C TYR A 112 -7.86 -3.35 -14.97
N TYR A 113 -8.31 -2.97 -13.76
CA TYR A 113 -7.75 -3.53 -12.53
C TYR A 113 -8.07 -5.02 -12.36
N ASN A 114 -9.26 -5.48 -12.74
CA ASN A 114 -9.61 -6.91 -12.67
C ASN A 114 -8.76 -7.75 -13.63
N ASN A 115 -8.61 -7.31 -14.87
CA ASN A 115 -7.76 -7.97 -15.87
C ASN A 115 -6.29 -7.95 -15.43
N LEU A 116 -5.81 -6.85 -14.85
CA LEU A 116 -4.46 -6.77 -14.30
C LEU A 116 -4.26 -7.77 -13.15
N CYS A 117 -5.20 -7.84 -12.19
CA CYS A 117 -5.15 -8.83 -11.10
C CYS A 117 -5.10 -10.27 -11.64
N ALA A 118 -5.89 -10.60 -12.68
CA ALA A 118 -5.90 -11.94 -13.27
C ALA A 118 -4.56 -12.30 -13.94
N ILE A 119 -3.94 -11.35 -14.65
CA ILE A 119 -2.60 -11.53 -15.26
C ILE A 119 -1.51 -11.60 -14.18
N GLU A 120 -1.64 -10.85 -13.09
CA GLU A 120 -0.75 -10.93 -11.93
C GLU A 120 -0.87 -12.32 -11.25
N GLU A 121 -2.09 -12.87 -11.12
CA GLU A 121 -2.37 -14.19 -10.55
C GLU A 121 -1.87 -15.35 -11.45
N GLU A 122 -2.15 -15.31 -12.75
CA GLU A 122 -1.70 -16.31 -13.74
C GLU A 122 -0.18 -16.49 -13.73
N ARG A 123 0.55 -15.38 -13.58
CA ARG A 123 2.03 -15.33 -13.66
C ARG A 123 2.73 -15.61 -12.34
N PHE A 124 2.11 -15.29 -11.19
CA PHE A 124 2.80 -15.26 -9.89
C PHE A 124 2.12 -16.08 -8.78
N GLY A 125 1.00 -16.76 -9.08
CA GLY A 125 0.20 -17.54 -8.13
C GLY A 125 0.36 -19.06 -8.19
N LYS A 126 1.26 -19.61 -9.03
CA LYS A 126 1.47 -21.07 -9.10
C LYS A 126 2.18 -21.62 -7.85
N ASP A 127 3.23 -20.94 -7.39
CA ASP A 127 4.11 -21.30 -6.25
C ASP A 127 3.44 -21.24 -4.86
N LEU A 128 2.11 -21.13 -4.78
CA LEU A 128 1.35 -20.93 -3.53
C LEU A 128 0.09 -21.81 -3.44
N ARG A 129 0.06 -22.94 -4.17
CA ARG A 129 -1.12 -23.83 -4.24
C ARG A 129 -0.90 -25.23 -3.67
N ASP A 130 0.21 -25.43 -2.97
CA ASP A 130 0.52 -26.69 -2.30
C ASP A 130 -0.22 -26.76 -0.95
N ARG A 131 -1.39 -27.40 -0.95
CA ARG A 131 -2.16 -27.71 0.26
C ARG A 131 -2.83 -29.07 0.14
N GLU A 132 -2.05 -30.13 0.31
CA GLU A 132 -2.61 -31.44 0.63
C GLU A 132 -3.33 -31.35 1.97
N VAL A 133 -4.63 -31.65 1.98
CA VAL A 133 -5.45 -31.64 3.21
C VAL A 133 -5.41 -33.04 3.81
N LEU A 134 -4.87 -33.16 5.02
CA LEU A 134 -4.89 -34.41 5.77
C LEU A 134 -6.34 -34.83 6.03
N SER A 135 -6.71 -36.04 5.63
CA SER A 135 -8.08 -36.57 5.68
C SER A 135 -8.54 -37.01 7.08
N ILE A 136 -7.67 -36.89 8.09
CA ILE A 136 -7.85 -37.44 9.44
C ILE A 136 -8.19 -36.31 10.42
N SER A 137 -9.30 -36.44 11.15
CA SER A 137 -9.69 -35.52 12.22
C SER A 137 -8.81 -35.66 13.46
N PHE A 138 -8.47 -34.54 14.09
CA PHE A 138 -7.70 -34.54 15.34
C PHE A 138 -8.60 -34.80 16.56
N GLU A 139 -8.18 -35.74 17.41
CA GLU A 139 -8.83 -36.05 18.69
C GLU A 139 -8.05 -35.41 19.85
N GLU A 140 -8.65 -34.47 20.57
CA GLU A 140 -8.03 -33.84 21.73
C GLU A 140 -8.08 -34.75 22.97
N LYS A 141 -6.93 -35.00 23.60
CA LYS A 141 -6.83 -35.85 24.81
C LYS A 141 -6.39 -35.03 26.01
N SER A 142 -7.09 -35.19 27.13
CA SER A 142 -6.72 -34.55 28.40
C SER A 142 -5.44 -35.18 28.98
N PHE A 143 -4.71 -34.44 29.82
CA PHE A 143 -3.50 -34.93 30.48
C PHE A 143 -3.33 -34.38 31.90
N GLY A 144 -2.51 -35.08 32.70
CA GLY A 144 -2.14 -34.65 34.04
C GLY A 144 -3.37 -34.45 34.95
N HIS A 145 -3.44 -33.29 35.60
CA HIS A 145 -4.60 -32.87 36.39
C HIS A 145 -5.16 -31.53 35.90
N VAL A 146 -6.48 -31.34 36.03
CA VAL A 146 -7.12 -30.03 35.79
C VAL A 146 -6.75 -29.07 36.93
N VAL A 147 -6.26 -27.89 36.56
CA VAL A 147 -5.81 -26.85 37.50
C VAL A 147 -6.94 -25.87 37.74
N LYS A 148 -7.33 -25.67 39.01
CA LYS A 148 -8.32 -24.66 39.40
C LYS A 148 -7.70 -23.25 39.43
N PRO A 149 -8.49 -22.18 39.23
CA PRO A 149 -8.01 -20.81 39.43
C PRO A 149 -7.36 -20.62 40.81
N GLY A 150 -6.25 -19.89 40.86
CA GLY A 150 -5.42 -19.67 42.05
C GLY A 150 -4.55 -20.85 42.48
N GLN A 151 -4.73 -22.06 41.94
CA GLN A 151 -4.04 -23.28 42.41
C GLN A 151 -2.56 -23.34 41.96
N GLN A 152 -2.22 -22.77 40.81
CA GLN A 152 -0.86 -22.72 40.28
C GLN A 152 -0.49 -21.31 39.81
N THR A 153 0.77 -20.93 39.99
CA THR A 153 1.24 -19.56 39.74
C THR A 153 2.60 -19.51 39.05
N TYR A 154 2.79 -18.50 38.21
CA TYR A 154 4.00 -18.24 37.41
C TYR A 154 4.64 -16.90 37.77
N ARG A 155 5.98 -16.84 37.81
CA ARG A 155 6.72 -15.64 38.24
C ARG A 155 7.16 -14.78 37.05
N ILE A 156 6.54 -13.61 36.87
CA ILE A 156 6.91 -12.65 35.81
C ILE A 156 8.12 -11.79 36.25
N SER A 157 8.14 -11.38 37.52
CA SER A 157 9.19 -10.54 38.11
C SER A 157 9.53 -11.00 39.53
N ALA A 158 10.60 -10.45 40.14
CA ALA A 158 11.10 -10.90 41.43
C ALA A 158 10.03 -10.94 42.54
N ASN A 159 9.09 -9.99 42.51
CA ASN A 159 8.03 -9.82 43.51
C ASN A 159 6.62 -9.91 42.89
N VAL A 160 6.46 -10.49 41.68
CA VAL A 160 5.15 -10.60 41.01
C VAL A 160 4.98 -11.99 40.41
N ASP A 161 4.19 -12.79 41.10
CA ASP A 161 3.62 -14.05 40.62
C ASP A 161 2.17 -13.79 40.11
N VAL A 162 1.76 -14.46 39.04
CA VAL A 162 0.39 -14.43 38.48
C VAL A 162 -0.20 -15.83 38.37
N ASP A 163 -1.52 -15.94 38.22
CA ASP A 163 -2.20 -17.20 37.94
C ASP A 163 -1.69 -17.83 36.62
N LEU A 164 -1.33 -19.12 36.65
CA LEU A 164 -0.82 -19.89 35.51
C LEU A 164 -1.79 -19.89 34.31
N SER A 165 -3.10 -19.86 34.57
CA SER A 165 -4.11 -19.77 33.51
C SER A 165 -3.99 -18.49 32.68
N SER A 166 -3.49 -17.40 33.26
CA SER A 166 -3.35 -16.11 32.57
C SER A 166 -2.18 -16.05 31.58
N ILE A 167 -1.31 -17.07 31.51
CA ILE A 167 -0.18 -17.15 30.55
C ILE A 167 -0.29 -18.30 29.53
N VAL A 168 -1.33 -19.15 29.62
CA VAL A 168 -1.53 -20.28 28.68
C VAL A 168 -2.84 -20.09 27.92
N VAL A 169 -2.75 -20.01 26.59
CA VAL A 169 -3.89 -20.08 25.67
C VAL A 169 -3.95 -21.46 25.01
N SER A 170 -5.06 -21.79 24.35
CA SER A 170 -5.14 -22.93 23.44
C SER A 170 -5.23 -22.45 21.99
N LEU A 171 -4.67 -23.22 21.07
CA LEU A 171 -4.59 -22.94 19.63
C LEU A 171 -5.17 -24.13 18.87
N ALA A 172 -6.07 -23.90 17.92
CA ALA A 172 -6.56 -24.95 17.03
C ALA A 172 -6.71 -24.49 15.58
N LEU A 173 -6.40 -25.41 14.66
CA LEU A 173 -6.51 -25.24 13.21
C LEU A 173 -7.74 -26.02 12.71
N PHE A 174 -8.56 -25.38 11.89
CA PHE A 174 -9.79 -25.95 11.34
C PHE A 174 -9.81 -25.91 9.81
N ASP A 175 -10.57 -26.81 9.21
CA ASP A 175 -10.99 -26.79 7.81
C ASP A 175 -12.50 -27.07 7.73
N GLY A 176 -13.28 -26.03 7.44
CA GLY A 176 -14.70 -26.00 7.75
C GLY A 176 -14.95 -26.27 9.25
N ASP A 177 -15.88 -27.17 9.55
CA ASP A 177 -16.21 -27.59 10.92
C ASP A 177 -15.22 -28.63 11.50
N LYS A 178 -14.20 -29.07 10.75
CA LYS A 178 -13.26 -30.12 11.20
C LYS A 178 -12.03 -29.53 11.86
N MET A 179 -11.75 -29.93 13.10
CA MET A 179 -10.47 -29.67 13.76
C MET A 179 -9.37 -30.57 13.17
N LEU A 180 -8.34 -29.95 12.60
CA LEU A 180 -7.17 -30.63 12.00
C LEU A 180 -6.01 -30.78 13.01
N PHE A 181 -5.91 -29.88 13.99
CA PHE A 181 -4.88 -29.90 15.01
C PHE A 181 -5.26 -28.99 16.19
N ALA A 182 -4.90 -29.37 17.42
CA ALA A 182 -4.90 -28.47 18.57
C ALA A 182 -3.64 -28.62 19.43
N CYS A 183 -3.19 -27.51 20.01
CA CYS A 183 -2.05 -27.43 20.93
C CYS A 183 -2.23 -26.26 21.92
N SER A 184 -1.32 -26.13 22.87
CA SER A 184 -1.23 -24.92 23.70
C SER A 184 -0.45 -23.81 23.00
N GLY A 185 -0.70 -22.58 23.42
CA GLY A 185 0.09 -21.41 23.02
C GLY A 185 0.65 -20.66 24.22
N ILE A 186 1.92 -20.27 24.10
CA ILE A 186 2.54 -19.21 24.91
C ILE A 186 2.38 -17.88 24.18
N PRO A 187 1.94 -16.79 24.84
CA PRO A 187 1.82 -15.47 24.23
C PRO A 187 3.05 -14.57 24.51
N PRO A 188 4.01 -14.44 23.57
CA PRO A 188 4.79 -13.21 23.46
C PRO A 188 3.88 -12.05 23.01
N ASN A 189 4.33 -10.80 23.18
CA ASN A 189 3.50 -9.58 23.19
C ASN A 189 2.65 -9.24 21.91
N LYS A 190 1.53 -9.94 21.68
CA LYS A 190 0.30 -9.57 20.91
C LYS A 190 0.38 -9.17 19.40
N ILE A 191 -0.75 -9.43 18.69
CA ILE A 191 -1.38 -8.73 17.51
C ILE A 191 -1.41 -9.46 16.12
N CYS A 192 -2.63 -9.83 15.63
CA CYS A 192 -3.16 -10.05 14.23
C CYS A 192 -3.34 -11.46 13.57
N ASP A 193 -4.29 -11.63 12.60
CA ASP A 193 -5.08 -12.90 12.39
C ASP A 193 -5.21 -13.53 10.93
N ILE A 194 -5.19 -14.89 10.81
CA ILE A 194 -5.67 -15.84 9.75
C ILE A 194 -5.12 -17.31 9.91
N GLY A 195 -5.91 -18.37 9.82
CA GLY A 195 -7.10 -18.60 10.62
C GLY A 195 -6.84 -19.82 11.51
N CYS A 196 -6.17 -19.60 12.64
CA CYS A 196 -6.20 -20.52 13.78
C CYS A 196 -7.09 -19.89 14.85
N PHE A 197 -7.96 -20.66 15.48
CA PHE A 197 -8.74 -20.18 16.61
C PHE A 197 -7.90 -20.22 17.89
N VAL A 198 -8.00 -19.17 18.70
CA VAL A 198 -7.22 -18.99 19.91
C VAL A 198 -8.15 -18.83 21.10
N ARG A 199 -8.10 -19.79 22.03
CA ARG A 199 -8.98 -19.83 23.20
C ARG A 199 -8.30 -19.21 24.42
N LEU A 200 -8.94 -18.18 24.95
CA LEU A 200 -8.43 -17.31 26.01
C LEU A 200 -8.77 -17.85 27.41
N PRO A 201 -8.13 -17.35 28.49
CA PRO A 201 -8.33 -17.86 29.85
C PRO A 201 -9.77 -17.74 30.37
N ASN A 202 -10.50 -16.71 29.91
CA ASN A 202 -11.93 -16.48 30.16
C ASN A 202 -12.87 -17.34 29.30
N ASN A 203 -12.34 -18.38 28.65
CA ASN A 203 -13.02 -19.32 27.76
C ASN A 203 -13.54 -18.75 26.42
N THR A 204 -13.36 -17.45 26.15
CA THR A 204 -13.69 -16.84 24.84
C THR A 204 -12.72 -17.29 23.75
N ILE A 205 -13.16 -17.22 22.50
CA ILE A 205 -12.37 -17.55 21.30
C ILE A 205 -12.12 -16.27 20.52
N THR A 206 -10.91 -16.10 20.02
CA THR A 206 -10.53 -15.03 19.08
C THR A 206 -9.75 -15.61 17.91
N ASP A 207 -9.66 -14.87 16.80
CA ASP A 207 -8.91 -15.29 15.63
C ASP A 207 -7.40 -15.08 15.83
N GLY A 208 -6.58 -15.91 15.18
CA GLY A 208 -5.12 -15.76 15.14
C GLY A 208 -4.49 -16.13 13.80
N PHE A 209 -3.28 -15.60 13.53
CA PHE A 209 -2.53 -15.77 12.27
C PHE A 209 -1.33 -16.65 12.45
N LEU A 210 -1.26 -17.75 11.70
CA LEU A 210 0.03 -18.36 11.43
C LEU A 210 0.81 -17.41 10.49
N GLY A 211 1.79 -16.67 11.02
CA GLY A 211 2.53 -15.66 10.22
C GLY A 211 3.93 -16.08 9.81
N LEU A 212 4.68 -16.66 10.75
CA LEU A 212 6.05 -17.16 10.57
C LEU A 212 6.17 -18.52 11.26
N TYR A 213 6.86 -19.48 10.63
CA TYR A 213 7.10 -20.80 11.23
C TYR A 213 8.41 -21.41 10.75
N ASP A 214 9.01 -22.29 11.56
CA ASP A 214 10.05 -23.23 11.12
C ASP A 214 9.53 -24.68 11.24
N HIS A 215 10.41 -25.68 11.41
CA HIS A 215 9.98 -27.08 11.57
C HIS A 215 9.48 -27.41 12.99
N ASP A 216 9.82 -26.59 14.01
CA ASP A 216 9.52 -26.85 15.42
C ASP A 216 8.57 -25.81 16.03
N ILE A 217 8.62 -24.55 15.57
CA ILE A 217 7.85 -23.45 16.16
C ILE A 217 7.02 -22.68 15.14
N ALA A 218 5.85 -22.25 15.58
CA ALA A 218 4.92 -21.39 14.86
C ALA A 218 4.66 -20.10 15.65
N ILE A 219 4.73 -18.95 14.99
CA ILE A 219 4.32 -17.66 15.55
C ILE A 219 2.86 -17.44 15.17
N VAL A 220 1.98 -17.64 16.16
CA VAL A 220 0.56 -17.28 16.05
C VAL A 220 0.34 -15.89 16.63
N THR A 221 0.01 -14.94 15.78
CA THR A 221 -0.38 -13.58 16.17
C THR A 221 -1.88 -13.52 16.45
N CYS A 222 -2.36 -12.65 17.36
CA CYS A 222 -3.78 -12.59 17.78
C CYS A 222 -4.17 -11.18 18.26
N LEU A 223 -5.38 -10.71 17.97
CA LEU A 223 -5.97 -9.52 18.62
C LEU A 223 -6.60 -9.86 20.00
N GLY A 224 -7.17 -8.85 20.68
CA GLY A 224 -8.05 -9.06 21.85
C GLY A 224 -7.43 -9.53 23.17
N LEU A 225 -6.13 -9.89 23.22
CA LEU A 225 -5.42 -10.41 24.40
C LEU A 225 -5.30 -9.43 25.59
N LEU A 226 -6.41 -8.96 26.18
CA LEU A 226 -6.42 -8.01 27.30
C LEU A 226 -6.19 -8.68 28.66
N GLU A 227 -6.66 -9.92 28.83
CA GLU A 227 -6.64 -10.70 30.08
C GLU A 227 -5.49 -11.74 30.12
N VAL A 228 -4.49 -11.56 29.27
CA VAL A 228 -3.41 -12.53 29.05
C VAL A 228 -2.06 -11.87 29.29
N HIS A 229 -1.29 -12.40 30.26
CA HIS A 229 0.01 -11.89 30.64
C HIS A 229 1.12 -12.44 29.72
N PRO A 230 2.14 -11.63 29.37
CA PRO A 230 3.27 -12.09 28.58
C PRO A 230 4.29 -12.88 29.43
N ILE A 231 4.89 -13.91 28.86
CA ILE A 231 5.97 -14.68 29.50
C ILE A 231 7.29 -13.88 29.54
N SER A 232 8.01 -14.02 30.66
CA SER A 232 9.27 -13.32 30.98
C SER A 232 10.45 -14.20 30.57
N PHE A 233 11.16 -13.85 29.48
CA PHE A 233 12.33 -14.58 28.96
C PHE A 233 13.61 -14.37 29.80
N LYS A 234 13.53 -14.52 31.13
CA LYS A 234 14.68 -14.55 32.04
C LYS A 234 15.25 -15.95 32.10
N ALA A 235 16.58 -16.06 32.25
CA ALA A 235 17.22 -17.34 32.51
C ALA A 235 16.99 -17.74 33.97
N CYS A 236 16.61 -18.99 34.20
CA CYS A 236 16.45 -19.60 35.52
C CYS A 236 17.44 -20.77 35.65
N PRO A 237 17.96 -21.05 36.86
CA PRO A 237 18.90 -22.16 37.08
C PRO A 237 18.22 -23.52 36.97
N ASP A 238 19.01 -24.57 36.79
CA ASP A 238 18.51 -25.92 36.49
C ASP A 238 17.62 -26.49 37.61
N GLY A 239 16.41 -26.89 37.23
CA GLY A 239 15.49 -27.63 38.09
C GLY A 239 15.36 -29.07 37.62
N SER A 240 15.74 -30.04 38.47
CA SER A 240 15.53 -31.47 38.20
C SER A 240 14.04 -31.86 38.15
N GLN A 241 13.17 -31.04 38.74
CA GLN A 241 11.72 -31.16 38.74
C GLN A 241 11.09 -29.96 38.02
N ALA A 242 10.13 -30.21 37.14
CA ALA A 242 9.42 -29.21 36.35
C ALA A 242 7.91 -29.49 36.28
N LEU A 243 7.15 -28.44 36.01
CA LEU A 243 5.70 -28.48 35.79
C LEU A 243 5.43 -28.06 34.34
N ALA A 244 4.92 -28.97 33.52
CA ALA A 244 4.43 -28.65 32.19
C ALA A 244 2.96 -28.26 32.24
N ALA A 245 2.58 -27.19 31.53
CA ALA A 245 1.21 -26.69 31.51
C ALA A 245 0.67 -26.59 30.08
N GLY A 246 -0.63 -26.79 29.92
CA GLY A 246 -1.32 -26.66 28.65
C GLY A 246 -2.82 -26.44 28.80
N ARG A 247 -3.49 -25.96 27.74
CA ARG A 247 -4.93 -25.70 27.73
C ARG A 247 -5.61 -26.50 26.62
N ALA A 248 -6.66 -27.24 26.97
CA ALA A 248 -7.52 -27.93 26.02
C ALA A 248 -8.32 -26.91 25.17
N PHE A 249 -8.39 -27.13 23.87
CA PHE A 249 -9.16 -26.27 22.97
C PHE A 249 -10.67 -26.47 23.14
N GLU A 250 -11.17 -27.71 23.26
CA GLU A 250 -12.62 -27.98 23.28
C GLU A 250 -13.27 -27.64 24.62
N SER A 251 -12.59 -27.92 25.73
CA SER A 251 -13.11 -27.63 27.08
C SER A 251 -12.63 -26.29 27.66
N GLY A 252 -11.55 -25.70 27.12
CA GLY A 252 -10.91 -24.52 27.70
C GLY A 252 -10.14 -24.78 29.01
N ASN A 253 -10.15 -26.01 29.53
CA ASN A 253 -9.53 -26.36 30.81
C ASN A 253 -8.01 -26.19 30.78
N LEU A 254 -7.46 -25.56 31.83
CA LEU A 254 -6.02 -25.60 32.11
C LEU A 254 -5.68 -26.97 32.73
N MET A 255 -4.67 -27.61 32.17
CA MET A 255 -4.10 -28.88 32.61
C MET A 255 -2.63 -28.67 32.97
N ALA A 256 -2.15 -29.38 33.98
CA ALA A 256 -0.73 -29.41 34.32
C ALA A 256 -0.26 -30.80 34.71
N MET A 257 1.03 -31.04 34.51
CA MET A 257 1.69 -32.32 34.74
C MET A 257 3.09 -32.09 35.30
N ASP A 258 3.34 -32.61 36.48
CA ASP A 258 4.66 -32.68 37.07
C ASP A 258 5.55 -33.70 36.33
N GLY A 259 6.85 -33.45 36.30
CA GLY A 259 7.83 -34.34 35.71
C GLY A 259 9.27 -33.93 36.03
N SER A 260 10.22 -34.63 35.42
CA SER A 260 11.65 -34.46 35.70
C SER A 260 12.45 -34.15 34.45
N VAL A 261 13.30 -33.12 34.50
CA VAL A 261 14.13 -32.70 33.37
C VAL A 261 15.31 -33.67 33.21
N ARG A 262 15.53 -34.13 31.97
CA ARG A 262 16.69 -34.95 31.56
C ARG A 262 17.71 -34.07 30.81
N CYS A 263 18.89 -34.64 30.57
CA CYS A 263 19.87 -34.09 29.63
C CYS A 263 19.25 -33.92 28.22
N ASN A 264 19.92 -33.14 27.36
CA ASN A 264 19.52 -32.89 25.95
C ASN A 264 18.20 -32.12 25.74
N ASN A 265 17.69 -31.42 26.77
CA ASN A 265 16.45 -30.63 26.72
C ASN A 265 15.18 -31.47 26.52
N THR A 266 15.14 -32.66 27.11
CA THR A 266 13.92 -33.45 27.27
C THR A 266 13.46 -33.46 28.73
N TRP A 267 12.22 -33.83 28.97
CA TRP A 267 11.72 -34.15 30.31
C TRP A 267 10.81 -35.39 30.27
N VAL A 268 10.74 -36.09 31.40
CA VAL A 268 9.91 -37.29 31.60
C VAL A 268 8.66 -36.90 32.37
N PRO A 269 7.45 -37.29 31.92
CA PRO A 269 6.24 -37.04 32.68
C PRO A 269 6.17 -37.94 33.92
N GLY A 270 5.73 -37.38 35.06
CA GLY A 270 5.47 -38.13 36.29
C GLY A 270 4.19 -38.97 36.26
N SER A 271 3.52 -39.08 35.11
CA SER A 271 2.31 -39.86 34.89
C SER A 271 2.24 -40.37 33.45
N GLN A 272 1.59 -41.51 33.20
CA GLN A 272 1.56 -42.17 31.89
C GLN A 272 0.64 -41.49 30.84
N GLY A 273 0.02 -40.36 31.17
CA GLY A 273 -0.97 -39.69 30.31
C GLY A 273 -0.36 -38.85 29.18
N ILE A 274 0.00 -39.49 28.07
CA ILE A 274 0.54 -38.79 26.88
C ILE A 274 -0.56 -37.95 26.22
N SER A 275 -0.31 -36.65 26.05
CA SER A 275 -1.13 -35.77 25.20
C SER A 275 -0.29 -34.83 24.34
N LYS A 276 -0.88 -34.44 23.20
CA LYS A 276 -0.38 -33.39 22.31
C LYS A 276 -0.78 -31.98 22.78
N ALA A 277 -1.78 -31.85 23.66
CA ALA A 277 -2.25 -30.55 24.16
C ALA A 277 -1.19 -29.79 24.99
N VAL A 278 -0.15 -30.47 25.51
CA VAL A 278 0.99 -29.83 26.20
C VAL A 278 2.00 -29.18 25.24
N LEU A 279 1.99 -29.56 23.96
CA LEU A 279 2.87 -28.97 22.93
C LEU A 279 2.51 -27.49 22.71
N GLY A 280 3.50 -26.66 22.47
CA GLY A 280 3.40 -25.18 22.46
C GLY A 280 3.14 -24.55 23.84
N GLY A 281 2.90 -25.35 24.88
CA GLY A 281 2.72 -24.92 26.26
C GLY A 281 4.04 -24.75 27.02
N PRO A 282 4.06 -24.00 28.14
CA PRO A 282 5.27 -23.74 28.90
C PRO A 282 5.69 -24.93 29.79
N LEU A 283 7.00 -25.10 29.90
CA LEU A 283 7.67 -25.88 30.94
C LEU A 283 8.20 -24.91 32.00
N ILE A 284 7.78 -25.12 33.25
CA ILE A 284 8.02 -24.20 34.38
C ILE A 284 8.87 -24.89 35.43
N GLY A 285 9.88 -24.19 35.95
CA GLY A 285 10.79 -24.70 36.98
C GLY A 285 10.20 -24.61 38.39
N LYS A 286 10.80 -25.32 39.34
CA LYS A 286 10.45 -25.29 40.77
C LYS A 286 10.52 -23.89 41.40
N ASP A 287 11.27 -22.97 40.78
CA ASP A 287 11.36 -21.54 41.15
C ASP A 287 10.23 -20.67 40.56
N LYS A 288 9.24 -21.29 39.90
CA LYS A 288 8.19 -20.69 39.05
C LYS A 288 8.74 -19.98 37.80
N GLY A 289 9.99 -20.25 37.43
CA GLY A 289 10.68 -19.69 36.28
C GLY A 289 10.30 -20.37 34.96
N PHE A 290 10.49 -19.68 33.83
CA PHE A 290 10.21 -20.24 32.51
C PHE A 290 11.44 -20.97 31.97
N LEU A 291 11.37 -22.31 31.89
CA LEU A 291 12.47 -23.15 31.39
C LEU A 291 12.49 -23.22 29.86
N GLY A 292 11.31 -23.29 29.23
CA GLY A 292 11.15 -23.30 27.78
C GLY A 292 9.76 -23.72 27.32
N MET A 293 9.60 -23.95 26.01
CA MET A 293 8.33 -24.34 25.39
C MET A 293 8.41 -25.78 24.90
N ASN A 294 7.42 -26.62 25.22
CA ASN A 294 7.32 -27.98 24.69
C ASN A 294 7.05 -27.93 23.18
N PHE A 295 7.70 -28.76 22.37
CA PHE A 295 7.51 -28.72 20.90
C PHE A 295 7.41 -30.09 20.23
N SER A 296 7.96 -31.16 20.82
CA SER A 296 7.83 -32.52 20.27
C SER A 296 7.65 -33.57 21.35
N ILE A 297 7.12 -34.73 20.94
CA ILE A 297 7.05 -35.95 21.74
C ILE A 297 8.08 -36.92 21.15
N CYS A 298 8.99 -37.40 21.99
CA CYS A 298 9.95 -38.44 21.66
C CYS A 298 9.45 -39.76 22.25
N HIS A 299 9.67 -40.85 21.54
CA HIS A 299 9.48 -42.20 22.05
C HIS A 299 10.86 -42.82 22.20
N ASP A 300 11.25 -43.12 23.44
CA ASP A 300 12.47 -43.85 23.76
C ASP A 300 12.26 -45.33 23.37
N ASP A 301 13.33 -46.08 23.05
CA ASP A 301 13.23 -47.47 22.57
C ASP A 301 12.58 -48.45 23.58
N ASP A 302 12.50 -48.06 24.86
CA ASP A 302 11.81 -48.81 25.93
C ASP A 302 10.29 -48.55 26.00
N GLY A 303 9.76 -47.70 25.10
CA GLY A 303 8.36 -47.28 25.07
C GLY A 303 8.03 -46.07 25.96
N THR A 304 9.00 -45.57 26.75
CA THR A 304 8.83 -44.33 27.52
C THR A 304 8.64 -43.16 26.58
N SER A 305 7.55 -42.41 26.76
CA SER A 305 7.34 -41.18 26.01
C SER A 305 7.91 -39.99 26.77
N THR A 306 8.92 -39.36 26.18
CA THR A 306 9.58 -38.17 26.70
C THR A 306 9.18 -36.94 25.89
N TYR A 307 9.30 -35.75 26.48
CA TYR A 307 8.89 -34.51 25.84
C TYR A 307 10.10 -33.62 25.56
N ALA A 308 10.29 -33.21 24.31
CA ALA A 308 11.33 -32.26 23.93
C ALA A 308 10.82 -30.83 24.12
N PHE A 309 11.61 -29.99 24.81
CA PHE A 309 11.33 -28.57 25.00
C PHE A 309 12.45 -27.71 24.42
N LEU A 310 12.08 -26.54 23.89
CA LEU A 310 13.03 -25.54 23.40
C LEU A 310 13.35 -24.57 24.55
N PRO A 311 14.57 -24.60 25.13
CA PRO A 311 14.90 -23.80 26.31
C PRO A 311 14.78 -22.30 26.04
N THR A 312 14.48 -21.52 27.07
CA THR A 312 14.31 -20.05 27.03
C THR A 312 15.42 -19.32 26.29
N LYS A 313 16.68 -19.78 26.41
CA LYS A 313 17.85 -19.22 25.70
C LYS A 313 17.86 -19.52 24.19
N LEU A 314 17.34 -20.66 23.75
CA LEU A 314 17.22 -21.02 22.34
C LEU A 314 15.94 -20.46 21.72
N LEU A 315 14.82 -20.48 22.43
CA LEU A 315 13.57 -19.85 22.01
C LEU A 315 13.75 -18.34 21.78
N ARG A 316 14.43 -17.63 22.69
CA ARG A 316 14.83 -16.23 22.50
C ARG A 316 15.61 -16.04 21.18
N LYS A 317 16.65 -16.85 20.93
CA LYS A 317 17.44 -16.78 19.69
C LYS A 317 16.59 -17.01 18.43
N ARG A 318 15.59 -17.90 18.46
CA ARG A 318 14.67 -18.09 17.33
C ARG A 318 13.75 -16.88 17.13
N LEU A 319 13.21 -16.30 18.20
CA LEU A 319 12.40 -15.06 18.13
C LEU A 319 13.22 -13.84 17.66
N GLU A 320 14.54 -13.85 17.90
CA GLU A 320 15.49 -12.88 17.33
C GLU A 320 15.72 -13.13 15.83
N HIS A 321 15.97 -14.39 15.42
CA HIS A 321 16.13 -14.80 14.01
C HIS A 321 14.89 -14.51 13.16
N PHE A 322 13.69 -14.76 13.69
CA PHE A 322 12.40 -14.45 13.07
C PHE A 322 12.13 -12.93 13.02
N GLY A 323 12.96 -12.09 13.66
CA GLY A 323 12.78 -10.63 13.72
C GLY A 323 11.68 -10.15 14.69
N VAL A 324 11.03 -11.05 15.41
CA VAL A 324 9.87 -10.76 16.28
C VAL A 324 10.27 -9.83 17.43
N LEU A 325 11.41 -10.06 18.10
CA LEU A 325 11.85 -9.16 19.18
C LEU A 325 12.23 -7.75 18.71
N LYS A 326 12.60 -7.60 17.42
CA LYS A 326 12.82 -6.29 16.79
C LYS A 326 11.49 -5.58 16.49
N LEU A 327 10.48 -6.32 16.02
CA LEU A 327 9.12 -5.83 15.79
C LEU A 327 8.37 -5.45 17.08
N LEU A 328 8.69 -6.10 18.20
CA LEU A 328 8.07 -5.87 19.51
C LEU A 328 8.81 -4.83 20.39
N GLY A 329 9.69 -4.00 19.80
CA GLY A 329 10.26 -2.82 20.46
C GLY A 329 11.31 -3.09 21.54
N SER A 330 11.67 -4.34 21.85
CA SER A 330 12.63 -4.66 22.93
C SER A 330 14.09 -4.30 22.61
N LEU A 331 14.36 -3.76 21.42
CA LEU A 331 15.67 -3.33 20.94
C LEU A 331 15.56 -1.96 20.24
N SER A 332 15.59 -0.88 21.03
CA SER A 332 15.69 0.54 20.64
C SER A 332 14.78 1.02 19.49
N PRO A 333 13.68 1.78 19.77
CA PRO A 333 12.64 2.14 18.79
C PRO A 333 13.03 3.28 17.83
N LYS A 334 14.25 3.27 17.27
CA LYS A 334 14.71 4.28 16.31
C LYS A 334 14.44 3.83 14.86
N HIS A 335 13.15 3.88 14.51
CA HIS A 335 12.55 3.72 13.18
C HIS A 335 12.64 2.31 12.58
N LEU A 336 11.53 1.57 12.64
CA LEU A 336 11.40 0.25 12.01
C LEU A 336 11.22 0.35 10.49
N HIS A 337 12.32 0.62 9.79
CA HIS A 337 12.40 0.64 8.33
C HIS A 337 12.84 -0.72 7.76
N PHE A 338 11.92 -1.44 7.10
CA PHE A 338 12.18 -2.76 6.52
C PHE A 338 12.75 -2.64 5.10
N ARG A 339 13.96 -2.07 5.01
CA ARG A 339 14.76 -2.01 3.77
C ARG A 339 15.30 -3.40 3.44
N GLY A 340 15.11 -3.84 2.19
CA GLY A 340 15.64 -5.13 1.72
C GLY A 340 15.21 -6.35 2.53
N TYR A 341 14.05 -6.31 3.19
CA TYR A 341 13.58 -7.44 4.00
C TYR A 341 13.39 -8.69 3.13
N SER A 342 14.03 -9.77 3.56
CA SER A 342 13.82 -11.14 3.10
C SER A 342 13.39 -12.00 4.28
N LEU A 343 12.69 -13.08 3.98
CA LEU A 343 12.33 -14.08 4.98
C LEU A 343 13.62 -14.76 5.50
N PRO A 344 13.82 -14.93 6.83
CA PRO A 344 15.05 -15.52 7.36
C PRO A 344 15.27 -16.95 6.87
N LYS A 345 16.53 -17.36 6.65
CA LYS A 345 16.84 -18.71 6.14
C LYS A 345 16.27 -19.77 7.09
N GLY A 346 15.54 -20.74 6.54
CA GLY A 346 14.89 -21.83 7.27
C GLY A 346 13.54 -21.46 7.90
N VAL A 347 13.09 -20.22 7.76
CA VAL A 347 11.75 -19.77 8.18
C VAL A 347 10.84 -19.73 6.97
N SER A 348 9.62 -20.22 7.14
CA SER A 348 8.51 -20.18 6.20
C SER A 348 7.48 -19.13 6.65
N SER A 349 6.63 -18.68 5.71
CA SER A 349 5.59 -17.70 6.00
C SER A 349 4.35 -17.96 5.17
N THR A 350 3.21 -17.94 5.84
CA THR A 350 1.88 -18.10 5.26
C THR A 350 1.36 -16.75 4.77
N ILE A 351 0.68 -16.75 3.63
CA ILE A 351 0.15 -15.53 3.00
C ILE A 351 -1.39 -15.54 3.08
N PRO A 352 -2.02 -14.51 3.69
CA PRO A 352 -3.47 -14.38 3.71
C PRO A 352 -4.10 -14.37 2.32
N SER A 353 -5.15 -15.17 2.11
CA SER A 353 -5.95 -15.20 0.88
C SER A 353 -6.43 -13.79 0.46
N GLY A 354 -6.93 -13.00 1.42
CA GLY A 354 -7.34 -11.61 1.22
C GLY A 354 -6.23 -10.66 0.75
N PHE A 355 -4.95 -11.01 0.94
CA PHE A 355 -3.79 -10.23 0.52
C PHE A 355 -3.07 -10.82 -0.70
N MET A 356 -3.46 -12.00 -1.24
CA MET A 356 -2.81 -12.62 -2.41
C MET A 356 -2.72 -11.67 -3.61
N LYS A 357 -3.79 -10.91 -3.90
CA LYS A 357 -3.81 -9.89 -4.97
C LYS A 357 -2.81 -8.75 -4.74
N THR A 358 -2.48 -8.45 -3.49
CA THR A 358 -1.42 -7.49 -3.12
C THR A 358 -0.05 -8.12 -3.35
N ILE A 359 0.16 -9.37 -2.94
CA ILE A 359 1.42 -10.10 -3.13
C ILE A 359 1.75 -10.31 -4.61
N TYR A 360 0.79 -10.74 -5.44
CA TYR A 360 1.00 -10.90 -6.88
C TYR A 360 1.40 -9.58 -7.56
N ARG A 361 0.86 -8.46 -7.08
CA ARG A 361 1.24 -7.10 -7.53
C ARG A 361 2.62 -6.65 -7.05
N LEU A 362 3.01 -7.03 -5.83
CA LEU A 362 4.35 -6.74 -5.33
C LEU A 362 5.41 -7.57 -6.08
N LYS A 363 5.11 -8.86 -6.35
CA LYS A 363 5.90 -9.72 -7.26
C LYS A 363 5.98 -9.10 -8.67
N SER A 364 4.85 -8.69 -9.26
CA SER A 364 4.83 -8.09 -10.62
C SER A 364 5.57 -6.76 -10.71
N TYR A 365 5.63 -5.98 -9.63
CA TYR A 365 6.32 -4.68 -9.58
C TYR A 365 7.78 -4.78 -9.06
N GLY A 366 8.28 -5.98 -8.74
CA GLY A 366 9.67 -6.20 -8.31
C GLY A 366 10.00 -5.66 -6.91
N TYR A 367 8.99 -5.49 -6.05
CA TYR A 367 9.16 -4.92 -4.72
C TYR A 367 9.44 -5.98 -3.65
N PRO A 368 10.17 -5.62 -2.56
CA PRO A 368 10.38 -6.53 -1.45
C PRO A 368 9.03 -6.94 -0.84
N MET A 369 8.92 -8.20 -0.41
CA MET A 369 7.75 -8.63 0.37
C MET A 369 7.77 -7.93 1.74
N PRO A 370 6.61 -7.54 2.29
CA PRO A 370 6.52 -7.07 3.66
C PRO A 370 6.82 -8.21 4.63
N PRO A 371 7.41 -7.93 5.82
CA PRO A 371 7.29 -8.82 6.96
C PRO A 371 5.81 -9.11 7.25
N PRO A 372 5.42 -10.33 7.66
CA PRO A 372 4.00 -10.68 7.80
C PRO A 372 3.25 -9.73 8.74
N LEU A 373 3.83 -9.43 9.91
CA LEU A 373 3.29 -8.45 10.87
C LEU A 373 3.09 -7.04 10.29
N VAL A 374 3.86 -6.65 9.27
CA VAL A 374 3.71 -5.36 8.59
C VAL A 374 2.64 -5.44 7.49
N LEU A 375 2.46 -6.59 6.84
CA LEU A 375 1.33 -6.86 5.93
C LEU A 375 0.00 -6.84 6.71
N GLU A 376 -0.07 -7.58 7.81
CA GLU A 376 -1.21 -7.71 8.71
C GLU A 376 -1.71 -6.36 9.24
N LEU A 377 -0.77 -5.47 9.61
CA LEU A 377 -1.06 -4.14 10.13
C LEU A 377 -1.38 -3.11 9.02
N ASN A 378 -1.44 -3.51 7.75
CA ASN A 378 -1.60 -2.61 6.61
C ASN A 378 -0.50 -1.52 6.58
N GLY A 379 0.75 -1.97 6.68
CA GLY A 379 1.93 -1.12 6.48
C GLY A 379 1.99 -0.50 5.08
N GLU A 380 2.69 0.63 4.99
CA GLU A 380 2.88 1.38 3.76
C GLU A 380 4.23 1.00 3.12
N LEU A 381 4.20 0.71 1.81
CA LEU A 381 5.42 0.64 1.01
C LEU A 381 5.79 2.07 0.61
N LEU A 382 6.95 2.54 1.05
CA LEU A 382 7.50 3.86 0.73
C LEU A 382 8.64 3.74 -0.29
N ASN A 383 8.98 4.85 -0.97
CA ASN A 383 9.95 4.92 -2.07
C ASN A 383 9.60 3.99 -3.26
N HIS A 384 8.35 4.00 -3.70
CA HIS A 384 7.89 3.17 -4.84
C HIS A 384 7.54 4.01 -6.09
N PHE A 385 7.61 3.42 -7.28
CA PHE A 385 7.47 4.14 -8.56
C PHE A 385 6.06 4.66 -8.84
N GLU A 386 5.04 4.12 -8.15
CA GLU A 386 3.64 4.51 -8.32
C GLU A 386 3.21 5.61 -7.32
N GLU A 387 4.14 6.14 -6.51
CA GLU A 387 3.93 7.31 -5.66
C GLU A 387 3.61 8.54 -6.51
N ARG A 388 2.48 9.18 -6.19
CA ARG A 388 2.03 10.39 -6.86
C ARG A 388 2.56 11.64 -6.17
N PHE A 389 2.71 12.72 -6.92
CA PHE A 389 3.16 14.01 -6.39
C PHE A 389 2.36 15.19 -6.96
N GLY A 390 2.25 16.26 -6.18
CA GLY A 390 1.62 17.51 -6.61
C GLY A 390 0.13 17.40 -6.96
N GLU A 391 -0.32 18.28 -7.85
CA GLU A 391 -1.71 18.28 -8.33
C GLU A 391 -1.90 17.31 -9.50
N LEU A 392 -2.93 16.47 -9.43
CA LEU A 392 -3.28 15.53 -10.49
C LEU A 392 -4.18 16.18 -11.54
N LEU A 393 -3.82 16.06 -12.82
CA LEU A 393 -4.70 16.38 -13.95
C LEU A 393 -5.03 15.11 -14.73
N ALA A 394 -6.27 14.66 -14.57
CA ALA A 394 -6.82 13.52 -15.30
C ALA A 394 -7.16 13.88 -16.75
N TRP A 395 -7.05 12.90 -17.66
CA TRP A 395 -7.52 13.10 -19.03
C TRP A 395 -9.03 13.33 -19.08
N LYS A 396 -9.49 14.12 -20.05
CA LYS A 396 -10.89 14.56 -20.22
C LYS A 396 -11.90 13.41 -20.27
N GLY A 397 -12.43 13.04 -19.11
CA GLY A 397 -13.41 11.96 -18.91
C GLY A 397 -13.04 10.91 -17.86
N TYR A 398 -11.77 10.83 -17.42
CA TYR A 398 -11.37 9.89 -16.36
C TYR A 398 -12.09 10.16 -15.03
N PRO A 399 -12.28 9.15 -14.16
CA PRO A 399 -13.24 9.23 -13.07
C PRO A 399 -12.66 9.81 -11.77
N TYR A 400 -11.40 10.27 -11.80
CA TYR A 400 -10.86 11.21 -10.83
C TYR A 400 -11.70 12.50 -10.90
N GLY A 401 -12.27 12.92 -9.77
CA GLY A 401 -13.24 14.02 -9.76
C GLY A 401 -12.64 15.35 -10.22
N ASP A 402 -13.51 16.21 -10.75
CA ASP A 402 -13.29 17.66 -10.72
C ASP A 402 -13.11 18.06 -9.24
N LEU A 403 -11.88 18.05 -8.72
CA LEU A 403 -11.55 18.48 -7.34
C LEU A 403 -12.19 19.85 -7.08
N ALA A 404 -12.68 20.09 -5.86
CA ALA A 404 -13.54 21.25 -5.54
C ALA A 404 -13.04 22.60 -6.11
N LYS A 405 -13.95 23.39 -6.67
CA LYS A 405 -13.68 24.64 -7.43
C LYS A 405 -13.03 25.79 -6.63
N SER A 406 -12.72 25.60 -5.35
CA SER A 406 -12.49 26.65 -4.35
C SER A 406 -11.03 27.08 -4.13
N CYS A 407 -10.06 26.55 -4.89
CA CYS A 407 -8.63 26.88 -4.70
C CYS A 407 -8.06 27.61 -5.92
N ARG A 408 -7.71 28.91 -5.77
CA ARG A 408 -7.00 29.71 -6.79
C ARG A 408 -5.55 29.27 -7.00
N ASN A 409 -4.94 28.60 -6.03
CA ASN A 409 -3.50 28.30 -5.98
C ASN A 409 -3.12 26.98 -6.70
N ARG A 410 -3.92 26.55 -7.69
CA ARG A 410 -3.71 25.30 -8.43
C ARG A 410 -2.63 25.43 -9.49
N VAL A 411 -1.87 24.35 -9.72
CA VAL A 411 -0.78 24.30 -10.70
C VAL A 411 -1.35 24.41 -12.12
N TRP A 412 -2.31 23.55 -12.45
CA TRP A 412 -2.88 23.45 -13.80
C TRP A 412 -3.74 24.65 -14.23
N TYR A 413 -4.09 25.53 -13.29
CA TYR A 413 -4.83 26.77 -13.55
C TYR A 413 -3.93 28.00 -13.73
N GLN A 414 -2.64 27.91 -13.37
CA GLN A 414 -1.65 28.97 -13.61
C GLN A 414 -0.95 28.81 -14.97
N LEU A 415 -1.12 27.67 -15.66
CA LEU A 415 -0.59 27.42 -17.00
C LEU A 415 -1.64 27.75 -18.08
N PRO A 416 -1.23 28.24 -19.27
CA PRO A 416 -2.12 28.36 -20.42
C PRO A 416 -2.76 27.03 -20.82
N LYS A 417 -3.98 27.05 -21.38
CA LYS A 417 -4.71 25.82 -21.73
C LYS A 417 -4.03 25.05 -22.87
N GLU A 418 -3.35 25.79 -23.72
CA GLU A 418 -2.61 25.37 -24.90
C GLU A 418 -1.38 24.59 -24.43
N VAL A 419 -0.59 25.18 -23.54
CA VAL A 419 0.53 24.57 -22.81
C VAL A 419 0.11 23.28 -22.12
N VAL A 420 -0.97 23.30 -21.33
CA VAL A 420 -1.50 22.09 -20.67
C VAL A 420 -1.94 21.02 -21.68
N THR A 421 -2.50 21.43 -22.82
CA THR A 421 -2.92 20.51 -23.89
C THR A 421 -1.72 19.83 -24.55
N ASP A 422 -0.65 20.57 -24.85
CA ASP A 422 0.54 20.03 -25.48
C ASP A 422 1.36 19.15 -24.52
N ILE A 423 1.52 19.58 -23.25
CA ILE A 423 2.06 18.75 -22.16
C ILE A 423 1.33 17.40 -22.08
N SER A 424 0.00 17.42 -22.12
CA SER A 424 -0.81 16.20 -22.05
C SER A 424 -0.58 15.19 -23.18
N ARG A 425 0.00 15.64 -24.30
CA ARG A 425 0.28 14.88 -25.53
C ARG A 425 1.77 14.59 -25.76
N ARG A 426 2.66 15.00 -24.85
CA ARG A 426 4.13 14.83 -24.98
C ARG A 426 4.83 14.27 -23.75
N VAL A 427 4.27 14.46 -22.56
CA VAL A 427 4.74 13.76 -21.36
C VAL A 427 4.19 12.33 -21.37
N VAL A 428 5.03 11.31 -21.24
CA VAL A 428 4.66 9.88 -21.24
C VAL A 428 5.02 9.22 -19.91
N SER A 429 4.35 8.13 -19.57
CA SER A 429 4.90 7.16 -18.62
C SER A 429 5.79 6.19 -19.37
N VAL A 430 6.92 5.81 -18.78
CA VAL A 430 7.84 4.78 -19.29
C VAL A 430 8.10 3.76 -18.20
N ALA A 431 8.21 2.49 -18.55
CA ALA A 431 8.57 1.43 -17.62
C ALA A 431 9.41 0.36 -18.32
N SER A 432 10.32 -0.26 -17.57
CA SER A 432 11.15 -1.37 -18.02
C SER A 432 10.85 -2.64 -17.23
N PHE A 433 11.03 -3.80 -17.86
CA PHE A 433 10.69 -5.10 -17.30
C PHE A 433 11.74 -6.15 -17.63
N ASN A 434 12.14 -6.91 -16.61
CA ASN A 434 12.87 -8.17 -16.76
C ASN A 434 11.82 -9.29 -16.78
N GLY A 435 11.61 -9.89 -17.95
CA GLY A 435 10.49 -10.81 -18.19
C GLY A 435 9.16 -10.14 -17.87
N PHE A 436 8.46 -10.64 -16.84
CA PHE A 436 7.18 -10.09 -16.37
C PHE A 436 7.29 -9.16 -15.16
N VAL A 437 8.49 -8.96 -14.60
CA VAL A 437 8.72 -8.17 -13.39
C VAL A 437 9.21 -6.78 -13.75
N ARG A 438 8.59 -5.73 -13.21
CA ARG A 438 9.05 -4.34 -13.39
C ARG A 438 10.44 -4.16 -12.79
N PHE A 439 11.34 -3.58 -13.58
CA PHE A 439 12.68 -3.17 -13.17
C PHE A 439 12.69 -1.69 -12.73
N PHE A 440 12.08 -0.81 -13.53
CA PHE A 440 11.97 0.62 -13.24
C PHE A 440 10.67 1.20 -13.83
N ALA A 441 10.15 2.31 -13.29
CA ALA A 441 9.13 3.10 -13.97
C ALA A 441 9.22 4.60 -13.62
N CYS A 442 8.98 5.43 -14.62
CA CYS A 442 9.32 6.86 -14.59
C CYS A 442 8.48 7.64 -15.62
N THR A 443 8.81 8.92 -15.79
CA THR A 443 8.27 9.78 -16.84
C THR A 443 9.28 9.89 -17.99
N GLY A 444 8.79 10.12 -19.21
CA GLY A 444 9.61 10.59 -20.33
C GLY A 444 8.96 11.78 -21.04
N LEU A 445 9.74 12.48 -21.86
CA LEU A 445 9.30 13.55 -22.75
C LEU A 445 9.48 13.12 -24.21
N ILE A 446 8.39 13.13 -24.98
CA ILE A 446 8.45 13.00 -26.44
C ILE A 446 9.08 14.29 -27.00
N ILE A 447 10.21 14.15 -27.68
CA ILE A 447 10.95 15.22 -28.35
C ILE A 447 10.99 14.96 -29.86
N LYS A 448 11.25 16.01 -30.65
CA LYS A 448 11.73 15.85 -32.03
C LYS A 448 13.17 15.33 -31.99
N TRP A 449 13.52 14.41 -32.90
CA TRP A 449 14.91 14.10 -33.17
C TRP A 449 15.49 15.07 -34.21
N HIS A 450 16.81 15.29 -34.16
CA HIS A 450 17.51 16.31 -34.96
C HIS A 450 18.36 15.75 -36.11
N GLY A 451 18.37 14.43 -36.28
CA GLY A 451 19.11 13.72 -37.33
C GLY A 451 18.61 13.96 -38.76
N SER A 452 19.28 13.31 -39.72
CA SER A 452 19.10 13.54 -41.16
C SER A 452 17.65 13.44 -41.66
N LYS A 453 16.84 12.58 -41.02
CA LYS A 453 15.40 12.39 -41.28
C LYS A 453 14.58 13.00 -40.14
N ALA A 454 14.50 14.34 -40.11
CA ALA A 454 13.94 15.16 -39.02
C ALA A 454 12.40 15.03 -38.77
N THR A 455 11.79 13.90 -39.12
CA THR A 455 10.37 13.57 -38.87
C THR A 455 10.19 12.63 -37.68
N HIS A 456 11.23 11.93 -37.22
CA HIS A 456 11.12 10.98 -36.12
C HIS A 456 10.98 11.65 -34.74
N THR A 457 10.08 11.10 -33.92
CA THR A 457 9.90 11.48 -32.52
C THR A 457 10.44 10.40 -31.60
N VAL A 458 11.31 10.76 -30.67
CA VAL A 458 11.88 9.86 -29.67
C VAL A 458 11.53 10.34 -28.26
N ILE A 459 11.77 9.50 -27.26
CA ILE A 459 11.48 9.79 -25.86
C ILE A 459 12.79 10.01 -25.11
N LEU A 460 12.96 11.22 -24.61
CA LEU A 460 13.96 11.57 -23.61
C LEU A 460 13.49 11.10 -22.23
N THR A 461 14.33 10.32 -21.53
CA THR A 461 14.10 9.91 -20.13
C THR A 461 15.44 9.62 -19.44
N SER A 462 15.39 9.07 -18.24
CA SER A 462 16.57 8.73 -17.43
C SER A 462 17.13 7.34 -17.78
N ALA A 463 18.47 7.21 -17.85
CA ALA A 463 19.15 5.93 -18.02
C ALA A 463 18.97 4.94 -16.85
N SER A 464 18.53 5.41 -15.68
CA SER A 464 18.05 4.55 -14.58
C SER A 464 16.88 3.64 -14.96
N LEU A 465 16.21 3.90 -16.10
CA LEU A 465 15.27 2.98 -16.72
C LEU A 465 15.92 1.62 -17.07
N VAL A 466 17.21 1.59 -17.41
CA VAL A 466 17.91 0.43 -17.97
C VAL A 466 19.23 0.08 -17.26
N SER A 467 19.58 0.80 -16.19
CA SER A 467 20.82 0.63 -15.43
C SER A 467 20.52 0.64 -13.93
N ARG A 468 21.16 -0.25 -13.16
CA ARG A 468 21.01 -0.30 -11.69
C ARG A 468 21.87 0.78 -11.03
N CYS A 469 21.45 1.22 -9.85
CA CYS A 469 22.24 2.14 -9.04
C CYS A 469 23.60 1.50 -8.70
N ASN A 470 24.70 2.17 -9.07
CA ASN A 470 26.10 1.72 -8.95
C ASN A 470 26.58 0.67 -9.97
N ASP A 471 25.78 0.30 -10.97
CA ASP A 471 26.27 -0.50 -12.11
C ASP A 471 26.83 0.43 -13.20
N ASP A 472 28.04 0.14 -13.68
CA ASP A 472 28.68 0.90 -14.78
C ASP A 472 28.16 0.48 -16.17
N LYS A 473 27.09 -0.32 -16.22
CA LYS A 473 26.52 -0.99 -17.40
C LYS A 473 24.99 -0.82 -17.47
N ILE A 474 24.43 -1.16 -18.63
CA ILE A 474 22.99 -1.31 -18.85
C ILE A 474 22.62 -2.81 -18.90
N ASP A 475 21.39 -3.15 -18.54
CA ASP A 475 20.82 -4.48 -18.75
C ASP A 475 20.05 -4.48 -20.09
N SER A 476 20.67 -5.06 -21.11
CA SER A 476 20.14 -5.13 -22.48
C SER A 476 18.97 -6.11 -22.64
N ASN A 477 18.66 -6.92 -21.62
CA ASN A 477 17.55 -7.87 -21.66
C ASN A 477 16.21 -7.25 -21.24
N LEU A 478 16.22 -5.99 -20.79
CA LEU A 478 15.04 -5.27 -20.36
C LEU A 478 14.16 -4.86 -21.53
N THR A 479 12.89 -5.27 -21.47
CA THR A 479 11.86 -4.76 -22.38
C THR A 479 11.34 -3.40 -21.87
N ILE A 480 11.04 -2.47 -22.78
CA ILE A 480 10.52 -1.14 -22.43
C ILE A 480 9.08 -0.99 -22.94
N GLU A 481 8.16 -0.58 -22.05
CA GLU A 481 6.84 -0.08 -22.43
C GLU A 481 6.74 1.43 -22.25
N VAL A 482 6.03 2.08 -23.18
CA VAL A 482 5.66 3.48 -23.14
C VAL A 482 4.15 3.62 -23.14
N PHE A 483 3.61 4.49 -22.28
CA PHE A 483 2.17 4.72 -22.13
C PHE A 483 1.80 6.21 -22.21
N LEU A 484 0.87 6.52 -23.12
CA LEU A 484 0.23 7.83 -23.29
C LEU A 484 -1.32 7.67 -23.30
N PRO A 485 -2.08 8.42 -22.50
CA PRO A 485 -3.53 8.45 -22.62
C PRO A 485 -4.02 8.97 -23.98
N LEU A 486 -5.16 8.51 -24.50
CA LEU A 486 -6.03 7.44 -23.97
C LEU A 486 -5.56 6.06 -24.42
N ASN A 487 -5.19 5.21 -23.46
CA ASN A 487 -4.89 3.78 -23.65
C ASN A 487 -3.84 3.45 -24.74
N GLN A 488 -3.00 4.41 -25.15
CA GLN A 488 -1.97 4.17 -26.16
C GLN A 488 -0.73 3.58 -25.47
N ARG A 489 -0.51 2.27 -25.62
CA ARG A 489 0.74 1.59 -25.25
C ARG A 489 1.55 1.26 -26.50
N SER A 490 2.87 1.34 -26.39
CA SER A 490 3.82 0.99 -27.45
C SER A 490 5.11 0.44 -26.83
N CYS A 491 5.75 -0.49 -27.51
CA CYS A 491 7.04 -1.02 -27.09
C CYS A 491 8.16 -0.05 -27.51
N GLY A 492 9.02 0.29 -26.56
CA GLY A 492 10.21 1.09 -26.81
C GLY A 492 11.39 0.25 -27.28
N THR A 493 12.31 0.87 -28.02
CA THR A 493 13.68 0.38 -28.24
C THR A 493 14.63 1.42 -27.65
N LEU A 494 15.62 1.00 -26.87
CA LEU A 494 16.69 1.90 -26.41
C LEU A 494 17.62 2.18 -27.59
N GLU A 495 17.74 3.43 -28.01
CA GLU A 495 18.62 3.85 -29.11
C GLU A 495 19.96 4.32 -28.55
N PHE A 496 19.92 5.31 -27.65
CA PHE A 496 21.10 5.93 -27.07
C PHE A 496 21.02 6.04 -25.55
N TYR A 497 22.17 6.04 -24.88
CA TYR A 497 22.26 6.35 -23.45
C TYR A 497 23.58 7.06 -23.09
N ASN A 498 23.57 7.83 -22.01
CA ASN A 498 24.76 8.40 -21.39
C ASN A 498 24.63 8.26 -19.86
N LEU A 499 25.51 7.48 -19.23
CA LEU A 499 25.45 7.21 -17.79
C LEU A 499 25.99 8.37 -16.93
N ASN A 500 26.87 9.23 -17.49
CA ASN A 500 27.46 10.38 -16.80
C ASN A 500 26.46 11.54 -16.58
N TYR A 501 25.47 11.65 -17.45
CA TYR A 501 24.35 12.59 -17.35
C TYR A 501 23.00 11.89 -17.09
N ASN A 502 23.00 10.55 -17.01
CA ASN A 502 21.84 9.69 -16.80
C ASN A 502 20.70 9.97 -17.80
N ILE A 503 21.05 10.07 -19.08
CA ILE A 503 20.15 10.29 -20.22
C ILE A 503 19.91 8.96 -20.94
N ALA A 504 18.67 8.66 -21.31
CA ALA A 504 18.31 7.62 -22.27
C ALA A 504 17.37 8.17 -23.35
N ILE A 505 17.58 7.74 -24.59
CA ILE A 505 16.73 8.00 -25.75
C ILE A 505 16.08 6.69 -26.18
N VAL A 506 14.74 6.69 -26.20
CA VAL A 506 13.93 5.54 -26.55
C VAL A 506 13.09 5.85 -27.80
N SER A 507 13.27 5.08 -28.87
CA SER A 507 12.37 5.10 -30.04
C SER A 507 11.13 4.23 -29.78
N LEU A 508 10.15 4.28 -30.68
CA LEU A 508 8.90 3.53 -30.55
C LEU A 508 8.69 2.60 -31.74
N LYS A 509 8.49 1.31 -31.48
CA LYS A 509 8.14 0.31 -32.52
C LYS A 509 6.78 0.60 -33.19
N LYS A 510 5.92 1.38 -32.53
CA LYS A 510 4.67 1.93 -33.09
C LYS A 510 4.46 3.36 -32.61
N ASN A 511 4.30 4.29 -33.55
CA ASN A 511 4.07 5.69 -33.25
C ASN A 511 2.76 5.93 -32.46
N LEU A 512 2.81 6.86 -31.52
CA LEU A 512 1.65 7.30 -30.73
C LEU A 512 0.85 8.36 -31.50
N SER A 513 -0.47 8.29 -31.44
CA SER A 513 -1.35 9.21 -32.16
C SER A 513 -1.53 10.54 -31.42
N ALA A 514 -1.70 11.61 -32.20
CA ALA A 514 -2.00 12.98 -31.76
C ALA A 514 -1.00 13.63 -30.77
N VAL A 515 0.26 13.15 -30.80
CA VAL A 515 1.39 13.67 -30.02
C VAL A 515 1.77 15.11 -30.37
N ARG A 516 2.50 15.77 -29.46
CA ARG A 516 2.98 17.16 -29.60
C ARG A 516 4.47 17.28 -29.19
N PRO A 517 5.40 16.68 -29.95
CA PRO A 517 6.81 16.58 -29.59
C PRO A 517 7.43 17.94 -29.26
N GLU A 518 8.24 18.02 -28.20
CA GLU A 518 8.99 19.23 -27.85
C GLU A 518 10.22 19.40 -28.75
N ASP A 519 10.49 20.64 -29.16
CA ASP A 519 11.66 20.99 -29.97
C ASP A 519 12.82 21.49 -29.08
N ILE A 520 13.49 20.54 -28.42
CA ILE A 520 14.58 20.88 -27.49
C ILE A 520 15.83 21.44 -28.20
N PHE A 521 15.92 21.37 -29.53
CA PHE A 521 17.06 21.85 -30.33
C PHE A 521 16.84 23.27 -30.90
N SER A 522 15.62 23.82 -30.80
CA SER A 522 15.27 25.18 -31.24
C SER A 522 16.21 26.27 -30.71
N LYS A 523 16.69 27.17 -31.58
CA LYS A 523 17.66 28.23 -31.22
C LYS A 523 17.12 29.29 -30.24
N THR A 524 15.82 29.29 -29.95
CA THR A 524 15.20 30.03 -28.85
C THR A 524 15.70 29.49 -27.50
N VAL A 525 16.79 30.07 -27.00
CA VAL A 525 17.28 29.82 -25.64
C VAL A 525 16.41 30.60 -24.66
N GLN A 526 15.55 29.90 -23.94
CA GLN A 526 15.04 30.39 -22.66
C GLN A 526 15.84 29.73 -21.54
N GLU A 527 16.49 30.54 -20.70
CA GLU A 527 16.92 30.06 -19.39
C GLU A 527 15.69 29.76 -18.50
N PRO A 528 15.85 28.98 -17.42
CA PRO A 528 14.86 28.93 -16.34
C PRO A 528 14.44 30.33 -15.90
N SER A 529 13.14 30.60 -15.96
CA SER A 529 12.57 31.67 -15.15
C SER A 529 12.65 31.29 -13.66
N GLU A 530 12.54 32.28 -12.77
CA GLU A 530 12.70 32.05 -11.33
C GLU A 530 11.74 30.96 -10.80
N LYS A 531 10.53 30.89 -11.38
CA LYS A 531 9.41 30.02 -10.98
C LYS A 531 9.11 29.00 -12.09
N VAL A 532 9.22 27.72 -11.77
CA VAL A 532 9.16 26.59 -12.71
C VAL A 532 8.13 25.54 -12.30
N VAL A 533 7.77 24.64 -13.23
CA VAL A 533 6.83 23.53 -12.99
C VAL A 533 7.50 22.20 -13.31
N ALA A 534 7.59 21.29 -12.35
CA ALA A 534 8.07 19.92 -12.56
C ALA A 534 6.88 18.98 -12.82
N ILE A 535 6.94 18.22 -13.91
CA ILE A 535 5.81 17.43 -14.42
C ILE A 535 6.17 15.94 -14.57
N GLY A 536 5.26 15.08 -14.16
CA GLY A 536 5.31 13.63 -14.32
C GLY A 536 4.00 13.05 -14.85
N ARG A 537 3.98 11.73 -15.10
CA ARG A 537 2.76 10.96 -15.40
C ARG A 537 2.68 9.70 -14.55
N ASP A 538 1.49 9.41 -13.99
CA ASP A 538 1.25 8.21 -13.20
C ASP A 538 1.32 6.94 -14.06
N THR A 539 2.06 5.95 -13.56
CA THR A 539 2.44 4.72 -14.29
C THR A 539 1.32 3.70 -14.45
N ARG A 540 0.18 3.88 -13.76
CA ARG A 540 -0.93 2.91 -13.69
C ARG A 540 -2.09 3.28 -14.60
N LEU A 541 -2.53 4.54 -14.54
CA LEU A 541 -3.73 5.06 -15.23
C LEU A 541 -3.47 6.39 -15.96
N GLY A 542 -2.24 6.92 -15.90
CA GLY A 542 -1.81 8.01 -16.76
C GLY A 542 -2.28 9.44 -16.48
N PRO A 543 -2.91 9.84 -15.34
CA PRO A 543 -3.07 11.27 -15.06
C PRO A 543 -1.69 11.97 -15.03
N LEU A 544 -1.65 13.21 -15.49
CA LEU A 544 -0.51 14.09 -15.28
C LEU A 544 -0.39 14.45 -13.80
N MET A 545 0.83 14.75 -13.37
CA MET A 545 1.21 15.12 -12.01
C MET A 545 2.13 16.33 -12.09
N ALA A 546 1.89 17.38 -11.30
CA ALA A 546 2.76 18.57 -11.34
C ALA A 546 2.91 19.29 -10.01
N THR A 547 4.11 19.81 -9.75
CA THR A 547 4.38 20.79 -8.69
C THR A 547 4.98 22.06 -9.26
N ILE A 548 4.65 23.20 -8.63
CA ILE A 548 5.33 24.48 -8.82
C ILE A 548 6.46 24.59 -7.80
N GLY A 549 7.54 25.24 -8.19
CA GLY A 549 8.62 25.66 -7.32
C GLY A 549 9.45 26.76 -7.97
N ASN A 550 10.61 27.04 -7.38
CA ASN A 550 11.59 28.01 -7.86
C ASN A 550 12.93 27.31 -8.08
N VAL A 551 13.75 27.82 -8.99
CA VAL A 551 15.12 27.34 -9.20
C VAL A 551 16.03 27.86 -8.08
N LYS A 552 16.89 27.00 -7.54
CA LYS A 552 17.85 27.35 -6.47
C LYS A 552 19.22 27.69 -7.07
N HIS A 553 19.82 28.77 -6.60
CA HIS A 553 21.15 29.23 -7.01
C HIS A 553 22.32 28.40 -6.43
N GLY A 554 22.05 27.35 -5.64
CA GLY A 554 23.08 26.54 -4.99
C GLY A 554 22.73 25.05 -4.93
N LYS A 555 23.78 24.21 -4.85
CA LYS A 555 23.71 22.73 -4.93
C LYS A 555 23.65 22.02 -3.56
N LYS A 556 23.69 22.78 -2.46
CA LYS A 556 23.67 22.25 -1.08
C LYS A 556 22.39 21.43 -0.84
N GLY A 557 22.56 20.12 -0.59
CA GLY A 557 21.46 19.17 -0.36
C GLY A 557 21.26 18.14 -1.46
N CYS A 558 21.90 18.28 -2.64
CA CYS A 558 21.93 17.24 -3.66
C CYS A 558 22.78 16.04 -3.20
N LYS A 559 22.33 14.81 -3.45
CA LYS A 559 23.07 13.56 -3.19
C LYS A 559 23.61 12.88 -4.45
N LEU A 560 23.49 13.52 -5.61
CA LEU A 560 23.90 13.00 -6.92
C LEU A 560 25.26 13.59 -7.32
N ASP A 561 26.17 12.77 -7.84
CA ASP A 561 27.57 13.16 -8.13
C ASP A 561 27.71 14.16 -9.31
N CYS A 562 26.70 14.26 -10.18
CA CYS A 562 26.76 15.02 -11.42
C CYS A 562 26.84 16.54 -11.15
N LYS A 563 27.99 17.14 -11.49
CA LYS A 563 28.30 18.56 -11.20
C LYS A 563 27.40 19.54 -11.95
N ASP A 564 26.81 19.16 -13.08
CA ASP A 564 26.04 20.05 -13.95
C ASP A 564 24.55 20.18 -13.56
N LEU A 565 24.11 19.44 -12.55
CA LEU A 565 22.75 19.54 -12.01
C LEU A 565 22.48 20.93 -11.39
N LYS A 566 21.32 21.51 -11.73
CA LYS A 566 20.67 22.60 -10.98
C LYS A 566 19.63 21.99 -10.01
N LEU A 567 19.21 22.74 -8.98
CA LEU A 567 18.18 22.30 -8.03
C LEU A 567 16.91 23.16 -8.16
N SER A 568 15.74 22.62 -7.80
CA SER A 568 14.48 23.36 -7.66
C SER A 568 13.77 23.05 -6.34
N THR A 569 12.82 23.90 -5.91
CA THR A 569 11.91 23.62 -4.78
C THR A 569 10.66 22.81 -5.15
N CYS A 570 10.51 22.44 -6.43
CA CYS A 570 9.49 21.47 -6.85
C CYS A 570 9.64 20.18 -6.03
N LYS A 571 8.53 19.57 -5.60
CA LYS A 571 8.54 18.34 -4.80
C LYS A 571 7.99 17.17 -5.61
N ILE A 572 8.88 16.41 -6.23
CA ILE A 572 8.53 15.20 -6.97
C ILE A 572 8.69 13.92 -6.13
N LYS A 573 8.20 12.81 -6.68
CA LYS A 573 8.49 11.43 -6.25
C LYS A 573 9.18 10.70 -7.40
N LYS A 574 9.60 9.44 -7.21
CA LYS A 574 10.24 8.59 -8.23
C LYS A 574 9.58 8.64 -9.62
N ALA A 575 8.25 8.66 -9.67
CA ALA A 575 7.48 8.75 -10.91
C ALA A 575 7.87 9.94 -11.81
N GLY A 576 8.40 11.03 -11.23
CA GLY A 576 8.83 12.24 -11.95
C GLY A 576 10.26 12.21 -12.47
N ILE A 577 11.05 11.16 -12.17
CA ILE A 577 12.36 10.94 -12.81
C ILE A 577 12.16 10.91 -14.33
N GLY A 578 13.05 11.55 -15.09
CA GLY A 578 12.94 11.65 -16.55
C GLY A 578 11.83 12.58 -17.05
N GLY A 579 11.01 13.13 -16.15
CA GLY A 579 9.94 14.09 -16.48
C GLY A 579 10.47 15.51 -16.66
N PRO A 580 9.81 16.35 -17.47
CA PRO A 580 10.27 17.70 -17.76
C PRO A 580 10.05 18.68 -16.60
N LEU A 581 11.02 19.58 -16.44
CA LEU A 581 10.87 20.88 -15.79
C LEU A 581 10.58 21.91 -16.88
N ILE A 582 9.61 22.79 -16.66
CA ILE A 582 9.19 23.80 -17.64
C ILE A 582 9.03 25.21 -17.04
N ASN A 583 9.10 26.23 -17.90
CA ASN A 583 8.61 27.58 -17.64
C ASN A 583 7.07 27.63 -17.76
N PHE A 584 6.45 28.72 -17.33
CA PHE A 584 4.98 28.89 -17.34
C PHE A 584 4.38 29.06 -18.75
N ASP A 585 5.19 29.42 -19.74
CA ASP A 585 4.83 29.45 -21.16
C ASP A 585 4.90 28.07 -21.84
N GLY A 586 5.35 27.04 -21.10
CA GLY A 586 5.45 25.66 -21.58
C GLY A 586 6.83 25.23 -22.08
N SER A 587 7.83 26.11 -22.15
CA SER A 587 9.15 25.76 -22.68
C SER A 587 9.94 24.81 -21.78
N PHE A 588 10.69 23.87 -22.38
CA PHE A 588 11.51 22.90 -21.67
C PHE A 588 12.78 23.51 -21.05
N VAL A 589 12.86 23.46 -19.72
CA VAL A 589 13.99 23.96 -18.91
C VAL A 589 15.02 22.86 -18.61
N GLY A 590 14.60 21.61 -18.48
CA GLY A 590 15.48 20.49 -18.16
C GLY A 590 14.75 19.22 -17.71
N MET A 591 15.50 18.16 -17.42
CA MET A 591 14.97 16.85 -17.03
C MET A 591 15.18 16.58 -15.52
N ASN A 592 14.12 16.18 -14.80
CA ASN A 592 14.16 15.97 -13.35
C ASN A 592 14.70 14.61 -12.93
N PHE A 593 15.30 14.56 -11.73
CA PHE A 593 15.76 13.36 -11.03
C PHE A 593 15.28 13.37 -9.57
N TYR A 594 15.42 12.25 -8.87
CA TYR A 594 14.95 12.10 -7.49
C TYR A 594 15.95 11.31 -6.64
N ASP A 595 16.52 11.99 -5.64
CA ASP A 595 17.47 11.46 -4.66
C ASP A 595 16.87 11.35 -3.25
N GLY A 596 15.58 11.68 -3.09
CA GLY A 596 14.91 11.77 -1.80
C GLY A 596 15.48 12.87 -0.89
N SER A 597 15.94 13.99 -1.45
CA SER A 597 16.17 15.24 -0.73
C SER A 597 14.93 16.15 -0.77
N GLU A 598 14.98 17.27 -0.04
CA GLU A 598 13.93 18.31 -0.02
C GLU A 598 13.94 19.22 -1.27
N ALA A 599 14.81 18.95 -2.24
CA ALA A 599 14.89 19.64 -3.53
C ALA A 599 14.76 18.62 -4.65
N THR A 600 14.31 19.05 -5.83
CA THR A 600 14.36 18.22 -7.05
C THR A 600 15.59 18.62 -7.87
N PRO A 601 16.62 17.75 -8.02
CA PRO A 601 17.69 17.96 -8.98
C PRO A 601 17.19 17.84 -10.41
N PHE A 602 17.73 18.66 -11.31
CA PHE A 602 17.45 18.58 -12.74
C PHE A 602 18.69 18.88 -13.58
N LEU A 603 18.81 18.19 -14.72
CA LEU A 603 19.83 18.49 -15.72
C LEU A 603 19.28 19.57 -16.67
N PRO A 604 19.95 20.73 -16.83
CA PRO A 604 19.48 21.81 -17.69
C PRO A 604 19.39 21.40 -19.17
N ARG A 605 18.43 21.98 -19.89
CA ARG A 605 18.23 21.76 -21.34
C ARG A 605 19.52 21.86 -22.14
N HIS A 606 20.36 22.88 -21.90
CA HIS A 606 21.58 23.07 -22.69
C HIS A 606 22.56 21.90 -22.57
N LYS A 607 22.65 21.24 -21.41
CA LYS A 607 23.50 20.03 -21.23
C LYS A 607 22.92 18.82 -21.94
N ILE A 608 21.59 18.68 -21.94
CA ILE A 608 20.91 17.62 -22.69
C ILE A 608 21.17 17.80 -24.20
N VAL A 609 21.08 19.02 -24.71
CA VAL A 609 21.41 19.34 -26.11
C VAL A 609 22.90 19.12 -26.41
N GLU A 610 23.81 19.59 -25.55
CA GLU A 610 25.27 19.41 -25.68
C GLU A 610 25.69 17.93 -25.80
N VAL A 611 24.99 17.02 -25.11
CA VAL A 611 25.20 15.58 -25.22
C VAL A 611 24.56 15.01 -26.48
N LEU A 612 23.29 15.32 -26.74
CA LEU A 612 22.55 14.70 -27.85
C LEU A 612 23.04 15.15 -29.23
N SER A 613 23.52 16.39 -29.39
CA SER A 613 24.08 16.91 -30.65
C SER A 613 25.45 16.33 -31.03
N ARG A 614 25.89 15.25 -30.37
CA ARG A 614 27.07 14.45 -30.72
C ARG A 614 26.72 13.23 -31.56
N VAL A 615 25.42 12.90 -31.71
CA VAL A 615 24.93 11.74 -32.47
C VAL A 615 23.76 12.13 -33.38
N ASN A 616 23.86 11.81 -34.67
CA ASN A 616 22.91 12.25 -35.69
C ASN A 616 21.80 11.23 -35.95
N ASP A 617 22.13 10.05 -36.47
CA ASP A 617 21.15 9.06 -36.92
C ASP A 617 20.91 7.97 -35.86
N LEU A 618 19.68 7.43 -35.80
CA LEU A 618 19.32 6.43 -34.79
C LEU A 618 19.94 5.05 -35.14
N PRO A 619 20.49 4.29 -34.17
CA PRO A 619 21.05 2.96 -34.40
C PRO A 619 20.07 1.99 -35.09
N SER A 620 18.78 2.03 -34.76
CA SER A 620 17.78 1.21 -35.44
C SER A 620 17.55 1.59 -36.92
N GLU A 621 17.86 2.82 -37.34
CA GLU A 621 17.83 3.24 -38.74
C GLU A 621 19.06 2.79 -39.54
N SER A 622 20.20 2.51 -38.89
CA SER A 622 21.41 1.98 -39.51
C SER A 622 21.50 0.45 -39.48
N GLY A 623 20.44 -0.23 -39.00
CA GLY A 623 20.39 -1.68 -38.84
C GLY A 623 21.11 -2.20 -37.60
N CYS A 624 21.59 -1.32 -36.71
CA CYS A 624 22.18 -1.72 -35.44
C CYS A 624 21.09 -2.05 -34.42
N ASN A 625 21.02 -3.32 -34.00
CA ASN A 625 20.05 -3.79 -33.01
C ASN A 625 20.45 -3.49 -31.55
N ASN A 626 21.62 -2.87 -31.32
CA ASN A 626 22.20 -2.65 -29.99
C ASN A 626 22.17 -1.16 -29.60
N PRO A 627 21.82 -0.82 -28.34
CA PRO A 627 21.84 0.55 -27.85
C PRO A 627 23.27 1.11 -27.78
N MET A 628 23.47 2.33 -28.30
CA MET A 628 24.80 2.96 -28.35
C MET A 628 25.04 3.92 -27.17
N PRO A 629 26.21 3.89 -26.52
CA PRO A 629 26.59 4.92 -25.57
C PRO A 629 26.96 6.22 -26.31
N ILE A 630 26.45 7.36 -25.83
CA ILE A 630 26.95 8.69 -26.21
C ILE A 630 28.12 9.01 -25.28
N ASP A 631 29.33 9.05 -25.84
CA ASP A 631 30.61 9.30 -25.19
C ASP A 631 31.03 8.31 -24.07
N VAL A 632 32.00 7.46 -24.38
CA VAL A 632 32.77 6.71 -23.37
C VAL A 632 34.17 7.29 -23.29
N SER A 633 34.37 8.26 -22.40
CA SER A 633 35.69 8.68 -21.96
C SER A 633 36.28 7.63 -21.02
N GLU A 634 36.94 6.61 -21.60
CA GLU A 634 37.60 5.54 -20.84
C GLU A 634 38.54 6.11 -19.76
N GLY A 635 38.57 5.46 -18.60
CA GLY A 635 39.32 5.91 -17.42
C GLY A 635 38.64 6.98 -16.54
N THR A 636 37.57 7.67 -16.99
CA THR A 636 36.83 8.58 -16.10
C THR A 636 35.87 7.83 -15.16
N LYS A 637 35.94 8.16 -13.85
CA LYS A 637 35.01 7.65 -12.83
C LYS A 637 33.58 8.13 -13.14
N LYS A 638 32.70 7.19 -13.49
CA LYS A 638 31.28 7.44 -13.75
C LYS A 638 30.57 8.03 -12.53
N THR A 639 29.66 8.97 -12.77
CA THR A 639 28.82 9.60 -11.74
C THR A 639 27.79 8.63 -11.18
N ARG A 640 27.57 8.59 -9.87
CA ARG A 640 26.52 7.77 -9.27
C ARG A 640 25.16 8.48 -9.28
N TRP A 641 24.12 7.68 -9.55
CA TRP A 641 22.73 8.11 -9.60
C TRP A 641 21.84 7.30 -8.63
N PRO A 642 22.10 7.39 -7.30
CA PRO A 642 21.35 6.62 -6.30
C PRO A 642 19.87 7.03 -6.22
N VAL A 643 18.99 6.14 -6.67
CA VAL A 643 17.53 6.26 -6.49
C VAL A 643 17.14 5.56 -5.17
N PRO A 644 16.51 6.26 -4.20
CA PRO A 644 16.25 5.68 -2.87
C PRO A 644 15.45 4.37 -2.91
N GLU A 645 15.91 3.32 -2.24
CA GLU A 645 15.26 2.00 -2.32
C GLU A 645 13.85 1.97 -1.71
N PRO A 646 12.91 1.16 -2.28
CA PRO A 646 11.62 0.86 -1.68
C PRO A 646 11.77 0.15 -0.33
N TYR A 647 10.88 0.42 0.61
CA TYR A 647 10.91 -0.19 1.94
C TYR A 647 9.55 -0.13 2.63
N TRP A 648 9.28 -1.10 3.51
CA TRP A 648 8.05 -1.11 4.29
C TRP A 648 8.19 -0.33 5.59
N TYR A 649 7.09 0.32 5.98
CA TYR A 649 6.96 1.16 7.16
C TYR A 649 5.56 1.01 7.76
N HIS A 650 5.44 1.07 9.09
CA HIS A 650 4.14 1.16 9.75
C HIS A 650 4.25 1.94 11.07
N GLY A 651 3.72 3.17 11.08
CA GLY A 651 3.94 4.11 12.19
C GLY A 651 3.43 3.64 13.56
N SER A 652 2.43 2.74 13.64
CA SER A 652 2.00 2.18 14.94
C SER A 652 2.93 1.10 15.51
N LEU A 653 4.08 0.83 14.87
CA LEU A 653 5.20 0.08 15.45
C LEU A 653 6.26 1.00 16.10
N ASP A 654 6.22 2.31 15.84
CA ASP A 654 7.15 3.30 16.41
C ASP A 654 6.55 4.06 17.63
N VAL A 655 5.34 3.71 18.09
CA VAL A 655 4.67 4.33 19.25
C VAL A 655 4.26 3.30 20.31
N ASP A 656 4.33 3.73 21.58
CA ASP A 656 3.92 2.89 22.70
C ASP A 656 2.38 2.70 22.73
N ARG A 657 1.95 1.52 23.17
CA ARG A 657 0.68 0.92 22.71
C ARG A 657 -0.56 1.47 23.41
N SER A 658 -1.43 2.17 22.66
CA SER A 658 -2.83 2.45 23.08
C SER A 658 -3.88 2.37 21.96
N TYR A 659 -3.49 2.43 20.69
CA TYR A 659 -4.41 2.37 19.54
C TYR A 659 -4.22 1.08 18.74
N VAL A 660 -5.33 0.39 18.43
CA VAL A 660 -5.36 -0.79 17.55
C VAL A 660 -5.96 -0.37 16.20
N PRO A 661 -5.19 -0.37 15.09
CA PRO A 661 -5.71 -0.05 13.77
C PRO A 661 -6.78 -1.06 13.31
N LYS A 662 -7.80 -0.57 12.59
CA LYS A 662 -8.83 -1.42 12.00
C LYS A 662 -8.24 -2.22 10.84
N CYS A 663 -8.10 -3.53 11.01
CA CYS A 663 -7.58 -4.44 9.99
C CYS A 663 -8.64 -4.70 8.91
N ILE A 664 -8.42 -4.22 7.69
CA ILE A 664 -9.42 -4.21 6.60
C ILE A 664 -9.21 -5.35 5.58
N GLY A 665 -8.05 -6.01 5.58
CA GLY A 665 -7.74 -7.12 4.66
C GLY A 665 -8.24 -8.51 5.10
N ARG A 666 -8.86 -8.63 6.27
CA ARG A 666 -9.34 -9.92 6.84
C ARG A 666 -10.82 -10.13 6.57
N HIS A 667 -11.13 -10.50 5.34
CA HIS A 667 -12.39 -11.16 5.03
C HIS A 667 -12.10 -12.63 4.70
N LEU A 668 -12.62 -13.54 5.53
CA LEU A 668 -12.86 -14.91 5.11
C LEU A 668 -13.88 -14.90 3.96
N GLN A 669 -13.69 -15.81 3.00
CA GLN A 669 -14.65 -16.18 1.96
C GLN A 669 -14.76 -17.70 1.97
#